data_AF-A0A6N8F7T9-F1
#
_entry.id   AF-A0A6N8F7T9-F1
#
_cell.length_a   1.000
_cell.length_b   1.000
_cell.length_c   1.000
_cell.angle_alpha   90.00
_cell.angle_beta   90.00
_cell.angle_gamma   90.00
#
_symmetry.space_group_name_H-M   'P 1'
#
loop_
_entity.id
_entity.type
_entity.pdbx_description
1 polymer ?
#
loop_
_entity_poly.entity_id
_entity_poly.type
_entity_poly.pdbx_seq_one_letter_code
_entity_poly.pdbx_strand_id
1 'polypeptide(L)'
;MPFMDHYNNNLIRFLSPMKSFLVRMLRFTCLFACFLTFGNNAFAFSSTNSTMSPSANATKQFKSQKQPQYDVIKIAVANDLLPYQYVDKGKPTGLVVDLWELWSKKNNQKIEFVTSNWSETELNLVNQTVDVHSAIAIREERVDLFDFGHDIYSTPINIYVHKDLQMVSGLEELEPFLMGAIRPTNLSQLITNKNANISFRYYENWSDLLDGIYNGEVKSFVSYDFFAFRYEDYQRINDLFPAFKSVNIGEIKTQIAVKKGDIRLLNRLNAGFDIITLEERQEIYNKWFAKRESEGALLLSLSVGAKPFMGVNADGTPVGLFVDMWKLWSNKTKTKIKFVPNTANLSMKSLKEGATNVHIGYPESMATNSGLPRAKHLYSTFSHLFIYDKYDFEKSVEQLNGETIGLYKDSPYQQQFKASYPNINIQFFDSLDDAINAAIQGKIAGFVVASQMANKRLEENSISDRFHQVKDVEYESKIYSLVSNQDKSLIRKINDGFDLISEQELVEIENRWITEIPDRYFGTKKSKFNLTTDEKAWLVENPNMTVAIVEDWKPYEFVDDDGEVSGISRDMFDLATRLTGQTYEFKIYPTWEELYQDFKDEKVDIVANITASDDRRAFAHFTTAYWRTPWSVITHKSIDNVGSIKKFYGKRLAIIQGYQIIKDIHDKYPQIIIHVVKDFDEAQELLKAGLIDGILDLMPVSAQYLQDNSLQQFKIHVFDDLGSDNAHIGVKKSLSVQGRIMEKVVQAMSKEDIENILKRWHKVDVVAGIKSEVYWRNISIFVGIASIIILAILIWNRRLKSEILLREKAEQKLRHLASHDPMTGLPNRSLLIDRLKQAMSHHSRNNKNIAILFLDLDGFKEVNDTFGHDVGDELLIQISERLLSLSRNSDTVARFGGDEFVMLATNLNESNQAAKVAEKIIADLSDPFVLSRATVNVGVSIGIAKYPQNGHDATVLIKAADDAMYAVKANGKNSYQFADTSSISS
;
A
#
# COMPACT_ATOMS: atom_id res chain seq x y z
N MET A 1 -30.83 -3.32 63.45
CA MET A 1 -30.97 -4.74 63.03
C MET A 1 -30.48 -4.85 61.59
N PRO A 2 -29.78 -5.93 61.23
CA PRO A 2 -28.61 -5.88 60.35
C PRO A 2 -28.85 -6.59 59.01
N PHE A 3 -28.48 -5.99 57.87
CA PHE A 3 -28.23 -6.70 56.60
C PHE A 3 -27.50 -5.76 55.60
N MET A 4 -26.32 -5.26 55.97
CA MET A 4 -25.40 -4.60 55.03
C MET A 4 -23.91 -4.99 55.24
N ASP A 5 -23.66 -6.13 55.89
CA ASP A 5 -22.30 -6.60 56.23
C ASP A 5 -21.83 -7.84 55.43
N HIS A 6 -22.52 -8.25 54.36
CA HIS A 6 -22.17 -9.51 53.67
C HIS A 6 -21.65 -9.43 52.23
N TYR A 7 -21.51 -8.24 51.62
CA TYR A 7 -20.99 -8.14 50.25
C TYR A 7 -19.67 -7.36 50.05
N ASN A 8 -19.10 -6.77 51.11
CA ASN A 8 -17.79 -6.09 51.03
C ASN A 8 -16.58 -6.95 51.44
N ASN A 9 -16.77 -8.13 52.03
CA ASN A 9 -15.66 -8.95 52.53
C ASN A 9 -15.10 -9.99 51.55
N ASN A 10 -15.74 -10.24 50.40
CA ASN A 10 -15.23 -11.19 49.40
C ASN A 10 -14.38 -10.54 48.30
N LEU A 11 -14.43 -9.22 48.12
CA LEU A 11 -13.59 -8.52 47.13
C LEU A 11 -12.15 -8.26 47.66
N ILE A 12 -11.98 -8.20 48.98
CA ILE A 12 -10.69 -7.90 49.62
C ILE A 12 -9.80 -9.16 49.76
N ARG A 13 -10.37 -10.37 49.70
CA ARG A 13 -9.59 -11.63 49.70
C ARG A 13 -9.06 -12.06 48.33
N PHE A 14 -9.59 -11.53 47.23
CA PHE A 14 -9.14 -11.89 45.87
C PHE A 14 -8.05 -11.00 45.28
N LEU A 15 -7.69 -9.88 45.93
CA LEU A 15 -6.67 -8.93 45.45
C LEU A 15 -5.37 -8.92 46.27
N SER A 16 -5.23 -9.83 47.23
CA SER A 16 -4.03 -9.97 48.07
C SER A 16 -2.76 -10.47 47.34
N PRO A 17 -2.81 -11.40 46.35
CA PRO A 17 -1.59 -11.90 45.70
C PRO A 17 -1.00 -10.95 44.63
N MET A 18 -1.76 -9.98 44.12
CA MET A 18 -1.29 -9.10 43.03
C MET A 18 -0.46 -7.91 43.50
N LYS A 19 -0.53 -7.53 44.78
CA LYS A 19 0.34 -6.48 45.35
C LYS A 19 1.79 -6.95 45.56
N SER A 20 2.05 -8.25 45.76
CA SER A 20 3.42 -8.75 45.91
C SER A 20 4.16 -8.93 44.58
N PHE A 21 3.44 -8.99 43.45
CA PHE A 21 4.05 -9.12 42.11
C PHE A 21 4.44 -7.74 41.53
N LEU A 22 3.61 -6.71 41.71
CA LEU A 22 3.94 -5.34 41.28
C LEU A 22 5.08 -4.69 42.09
N VAL A 23 5.23 -5.03 43.38
CA VAL A 23 6.33 -4.51 44.22
C VAL A 23 7.67 -5.21 43.93
N ARG A 24 7.67 -6.40 43.28
CA ARG A 24 8.89 -7.07 42.81
C ARG A 24 9.35 -6.59 41.43
N MET A 25 8.43 -6.17 40.56
CA MET A 25 8.77 -5.66 39.22
C MET A 25 9.40 -4.26 39.26
N LEU A 26 9.05 -3.43 40.26
CA LEU A 26 9.60 -2.09 40.49
C LEU A 26 10.96 -2.08 41.22
N ARG A 27 11.56 -3.23 41.50
CA ARG A 27 12.90 -3.34 42.14
C ARG A 27 14.04 -3.76 41.20
N PHE A 28 13.77 -4.00 39.91
CA PHE A 28 14.82 -4.40 38.95
C PHE A 28 15.30 -3.29 38.00
N THR A 29 14.75 -2.08 38.11
CA THR A 29 15.14 -0.90 37.31
C THR A 29 15.87 0.19 38.13
N CYS A 30 16.45 -0.16 39.27
CA CYS A 30 17.16 0.78 40.17
C CYS A 30 18.60 0.36 40.53
N LEU A 31 19.32 -0.35 39.63
CA LEU A 31 20.70 -0.79 39.89
C LEU A 31 21.70 -0.41 38.79
N PHE A 32 21.51 0.73 38.12
CA PHE A 32 22.55 1.30 37.24
C PHE A 32 22.64 2.83 37.25
N ALA A 33 22.17 3.47 38.33
CA ALA A 33 22.31 4.92 38.54
C ALA A 33 22.73 5.19 39.99
N CYS A 34 24.04 5.07 40.26
CA CYS A 34 24.83 5.86 41.22
C CYS A 34 26.18 5.18 41.46
N PHE A 35 27.19 5.56 40.70
CA PHE A 35 28.49 5.85 41.30
C PHE A 35 28.92 7.24 40.85
N LEU A 36 29.01 8.11 41.85
CA LEU A 36 29.34 9.52 41.80
C LEU A 36 30.81 9.74 41.40
N THR A 37 31.01 10.79 40.59
CA THR A 37 32.03 11.84 40.70
C THR A 37 33.52 11.46 40.72
N PHE A 38 34.27 11.98 39.74
CA PHE A 38 35.17 13.13 39.93
C PHE A 38 35.65 13.66 38.57
N GLY A 39 35.76 14.98 38.42
CA GLY A 39 36.67 15.59 37.44
C GLY A 39 36.08 16.62 36.49
N ASN A 40 35.80 17.81 37.01
CA ASN A 40 35.60 19.05 36.27
C ASN A 40 36.73 19.36 35.26
N ASN A 41 36.36 19.92 34.10
CA ASN A 41 36.75 21.25 33.58
C ASN A 41 36.68 21.24 32.04
N ALA A 42 36.43 22.32 31.33
CA ALA A 42 35.58 23.50 31.47
C ALA A 42 35.67 24.23 30.11
N PHE A 43 34.60 24.97 29.81
CA PHE A 43 34.53 26.11 28.89
C PHE A 43 34.51 25.94 27.36
N ALA A 44 33.31 26.25 26.86
CA ALA A 44 32.98 26.93 25.62
C ALA A 44 33.83 28.19 25.33
N PHE A 45 33.89 28.61 24.06
CA PHE A 45 33.25 29.85 23.60
C PHE A 45 33.29 30.00 22.06
N SER A 46 32.43 30.90 21.61
CA SER A 46 31.96 31.27 20.28
C SER A 46 32.95 31.91 19.29
N SER A 47 32.45 32.09 18.06
CA SER A 47 32.75 33.16 17.08
C SER A 47 34.09 32.98 16.32
N THR A 48 34.34 33.39 15.08
CA THR A 48 33.79 34.39 14.15
C THR A 48 34.30 34.04 12.74
N ASN A 49 33.69 34.64 11.71
CA ASN A 49 34.25 34.77 10.36
C ASN A 49 35.70 35.31 10.39
N SER A 50 36.61 34.69 9.64
CA SER A 50 37.67 35.41 8.94
C SER A 50 38.23 34.62 7.76
N THR A 51 38.32 35.33 6.64
CA THR A 51 39.04 35.01 5.42
C THR A 51 40.53 34.84 5.66
N MET A 52 41.16 33.77 5.15
CA MET A 52 42.54 33.83 4.63
C MET A 52 42.89 32.61 3.78
N SER A 53 43.45 32.89 2.61
CA SER A 53 44.02 31.96 1.63
C SER A 53 45.49 31.61 1.98
N PRO A 54 46.21 30.81 1.17
CA PRO A 54 46.70 29.47 1.50
C PRO A 54 48.17 29.43 1.95
N SER A 55 48.57 28.43 2.76
CA SER A 55 49.98 28.12 2.97
C SER A 55 50.35 26.79 2.30
N ALA A 56 51.36 26.90 1.44
CA ALA A 56 52.08 25.81 0.81
C ALA A 56 52.97 25.11 1.85
N ASN A 57 52.91 23.78 1.91
CA ASN A 57 54.06 22.87 1.88
C ASN A 57 53.66 21.46 2.32
N ALA A 58 53.41 20.60 1.34
CA ALA A 58 53.63 19.15 1.48
C ALA A 58 53.88 18.54 0.09
N THR A 59 54.93 19.01 -0.58
CA THR A 59 55.46 18.37 -1.79
C THR A 59 56.57 17.42 -1.37
N LYS A 60 56.31 16.10 -1.40
CA LYS A 60 57.23 15.05 -1.91
C LYS A 60 56.72 13.65 -1.55
N GLN A 61 56.03 13.03 -2.49
CA GLN A 61 56.45 11.78 -3.16
C GLN A 61 55.26 11.24 -3.97
N PHE A 62 55.12 11.69 -5.21
CA PHE A 62 54.43 10.89 -6.22
C PHE A 62 55.42 10.60 -7.33
N LYS A 63 55.83 9.33 -7.40
CA LYS A 63 56.54 8.78 -8.53
C LYS A 63 55.65 8.95 -9.76
N SER A 64 56.22 9.58 -10.77
CA SER A 64 55.76 9.61 -12.17
C SER A 64 55.35 8.20 -12.63
N GLN A 65 54.04 7.96 -12.66
CA GLN A 65 53.44 7.04 -13.63
C GLN A 65 53.03 7.90 -14.82
N LYS A 66 53.51 7.56 -16.01
CA LYS A 66 52.97 8.10 -17.27
C LYS A 66 51.47 7.77 -17.31
N GLN A 67 50.64 8.78 -17.08
CA GLN A 67 49.19 8.65 -17.12
C GLN A 67 48.71 8.58 -18.57
N PRO A 68 47.65 7.79 -18.86
CA PRO A 68 47.17 7.57 -20.21
C PRO A 68 46.62 8.86 -20.83
N GLN A 69 46.95 9.08 -22.10
CA GLN A 69 46.34 10.10 -22.94
C GLN A 69 45.12 9.46 -23.63
N TYR A 70 43.92 9.94 -23.30
CA TYR A 70 42.67 9.41 -23.83
C TYR A 70 42.35 10.03 -25.21
N ASP A 71 42.93 9.47 -26.27
CA ASP A 71 42.63 9.88 -27.66
C ASP A 71 41.21 9.44 -28.07
N VAL A 72 40.73 8.31 -27.54
CA VAL A 72 39.34 7.82 -27.61
C VAL A 72 38.92 7.40 -26.21
N ILE A 73 37.72 7.81 -25.77
CA ILE A 73 37.15 7.40 -24.47
C ILE A 73 36.19 6.23 -24.70
N LYS A 74 36.46 5.08 -24.08
CA LYS A 74 35.59 3.90 -24.13
C LYS A 74 34.55 3.97 -23.02
N ILE A 75 33.28 3.86 -23.40
CA ILE A 75 32.14 4.07 -22.52
C ILE A 75 31.33 2.77 -22.43
N ALA A 76 31.17 2.24 -21.22
CA ALA A 76 30.32 1.08 -20.96
C ALA A 76 28.84 1.47 -21.09
N VAL A 77 28.10 0.73 -21.92
CA VAL A 77 26.66 0.93 -22.15
C VAL A 77 25.94 -0.41 -22.01
N ALA A 78 24.81 -0.42 -21.32
CA ALA A 78 23.99 -1.63 -21.20
C ALA A 78 23.24 -1.91 -22.51
N ASN A 79 23.03 -3.19 -22.83
CA ASN A 79 22.38 -3.60 -24.07
C ASN A 79 20.86 -3.83 -23.96
N ASP A 80 20.29 -3.75 -22.76
CA ASP A 80 18.95 -4.26 -22.43
C ASP A 80 18.06 -3.29 -21.60
N LEU A 81 18.46 -2.03 -21.40
CA LEU A 81 17.76 -1.08 -20.51
C LEU A 81 17.00 0.00 -21.28
N LEU A 82 15.83 -0.34 -21.83
CA LEU A 82 14.97 0.63 -22.53
C LEU A 82 14.33 1.65 -21.57
N PRO A 83 14.11 2.92 -22.00
CA PRO A 83 14.63 3.59 -23.20
C PRO A 83 16.01 4.26 -22.95
N TYR A 84 16.67 3.94 -21.85
CA TYR A 84 17.86 4.65 -21.39
C TYR A 84 19.11 4.27 -22.18
N GLN A 85 19.39 2.99 -22.33
CA GLN A 85 20.53 2.43 -23.06
C GLN A 85 20.27 0.97 -23.42
N TYR A 86 20.25 0.69 -24.72
CA TYR A 86 20.01 -0.64 -25.26
C TYR A 86 20.65 -0.76 -26.66
N VAL A 87 20.60 -1.94 -27.25
CA VAL A 87 21.08 -2.16 -28.62
C VAL A 87 19.88 -2.34 -29.56
N ASP A 88 19.72 -1.43 -30.54
CA ASP A 88 18.77 -1.58 -31.64
C ASP A 88 19.52 -1.91 -32.93
N LYS A 89 19.22 -3.05 -33.55
CA LYS A 89 19.84 -3.52 -34.81
C LYS A 89 21.38 -3.44 -34.80
N GLY A 90 21.99 -3.80 -33.67
CA GLY A 90 23.45 -3.81 -33.50
C GLY A 90 24.07 -2.44 -33.21
N LYS A 91 23.27 -1.39 -32.97
CA LYS A 91 23.75 -0.06 -32.59
C LYS A 91 23.32 0.33 -31.18
N PRO A 92 24.24 0.85 -30.33
CA PRO A 92 23.86 1.47 -29.06
C PRO A 92 22.84 2.58 -29.31
N THR A 93 21.75 2.58 -28.55
CA THR A 93 20.58 3.43 -28.73
C THR A 93 19.99 3.78 -27.36
N GLY A 94 19.46 4.98 -27.18
CA GLY A 94 18.74 5.38 -25.96
C GLY A 94 19.10 6.78 -25.45
N LEU A 95 18.41 7.24 -24.39
CA LEU A 95 18.62 8.54 -23.75
C LEU A 95 20.09 8.81 -23.41
N VAL A 96 20.73 7.84 -22.75
CA VAL A 96 22.11 7.94 -22.28
C VAL A 96 23.07 8.00 -23.45
N VAL A 97 22.81 7.22 -24.50
CA VAL A 97 23.62 7.18 -25.72
C VAL A 97 23.59 8.54 -26.43
N ASP A 98 22.40 9.08 -26.69
CA ASP A 98 22.23 10.40 -27.31
C ASP A 98 22.91 11.51 -26.49
N LEU A 99 22.82 11.45 -25.16
CA LEU A 99 23.46 12.43 -24.28
C LEU A 99 25.00 12.36 -24.38
N TRP A 100 25.58 11.16 -24.46
CA TRP A 100 27.02 10.97 -24.66
C TRP A 100 27.48 11.37 -26.07
N GLU A 101 26.67 11.14 -27.10
CA GLU A 101 26.94 11.64 -28.45
C GLU A 101 26.95 13.18 -28.50
N LEU A 102 26.00 13.83 -27.81
CA LEU A 102 25.98 15.28 -27.68
C LEU A 102 27.23 15.78 -26.92
N TRP A 103 27.59 15.10 -25.82
CA TRP A 103 28.81 15.39 -25.07
C TRP A 103 30.05 15.30 -25.96
N SER A 104 30.18 14.22 -26.75
CA SER A 104 31.31 14.02 -27.68
C SER A 104 31.41 15.14 -28.71
N LYS A 105 30.28 15.54 -29.29
CA LYS A 105 30.19 16.61 -30.29
C LYS A 105 30.59 17.97 -29.71
N LYS A 106 30.10 18.32 -28.52
CA LYS A 106 30.38 19.61 -27.85
C LYS A 106 31.84 19.72 -27.40
N ASN A 107 32.43 18.61 -27.00
CA ASN A 107 33.79 18.56 -26.46
C ASN A 107 34.85 18.20 -27.52
N ASN A 108 34.46 17.97 -28.77
CA ASN A 108 35.31 17.52 -29.87
C ASN A 108 36.22 16.33 -29.46
N GLN A 109 35.65 15.38 -28.71
CA GLN A 109 36.35 14.21 -28.17
C GLN A 109 35.74 12.95 -28.75
N LYS A 110 36.58 12.06 -29.30
CA LYS A 110 36.11 10.77 -29.82
C LYS A 110 35.70 9.86 -28.66
N ILE A 111 34.56 9.20 -28.81
CA ILE A 111 34.03 8.20 -27.90
C ILE A 111 33.78 6.88 -28.64
N GLU A 112 33.86 5.77 -27.92
CA GLU A 112 33.51 4.43 -28.41
C GLU A 112 32.59 3.76 -27.37
N PHE A 113 31.41 3.32 -27.80
CA PHE A 113 30.49 2.60 -26.91
C PHE A 113 30.83 1.11 -26.89
N VAL A 114 31.04 0.57 -25.69
CA VAL A 114 31.25 -0.86 -25.46
C VAL A 114 29.99 -1.41 -24.80
N THR A 115 29.23 -2.21 -25.55
CA THR A 115 27.94 -2.73 -25.12
C THR A 115 28.08 -4.13 -24.51
N SER A 116 27.48 -4.34 -23.34
CA SER A 116 27.41 -5.65 -22.68
C SER A 116 26.15 -5.73 -21.82
N ASN A 117 25.88 -6.90 -21.22
CA ASN A 117 24.81 -7.01 -20.23
C ASN A 117 25.13 -6.12 -19.01
N TRP A 118 24.11 -5.65 -18.28
CA TRP A 118 24.30 -4.74 -17.14
C TRP A 118 25.32 -5.22 -16.09
N SER A 119 25.34 -6.51 -15.76
CA SER A 119 26.31 -7.07 -14.80
C SER A 119 27.77 -7.00 -15.29
N GLU A 120 27.98 -6.99 -16.60
CA GLU A 120 29.30 -6.95 -17.22
C GLU A 120 29.81 -5.52 -17.40
N THR A 121 28.93 -4.51 -17.51
CA THR A 121 29.37 -3.11 -17.69
C THR A 121 30.18 -2.60 -16.50
N GLU A 122 29.83 -3.01 -15.28
CA GLU A 122 30.55 -2.69 -14.04
C GLU A 122 31.92 -3.40 -14.00
N LEU A 123 31.94 -4.70 -14.29
CA LEU A 123 33.18 -5.49 -14.35
C LEU A 123 34.14 -4.93 -15.40
N ASN A 124 33.61 -4.46 -16.53
CA ASN A 124 34.41 -3.86 -17.58
C ASN A 124 35.18 -2.63 -17.10
N LEU A 125 34.57 -1.79 -16.24
CA LEU A 125 35.22 -0.63 -15.64
C LEU A 125 36.24 -1.03 -14.57
N VAL A 126 35.92 -2.02 -13.72
CA VAL A 126 36.87 -2.57 -12.73
C VAL A 126 38.12 -3.11 -13.42
N ASN A 127 37.91 -3.89 -14.49
CA ASN A 127 38.94 -4.53 -15.30
C ASN A 127 39.63 -3.55 -16.28
N GLN A 128 39.22 -2.28 -16.34
CA GLN A 128 39.74 -1.26 -17.26
C GLN A 128 39.67 -1.64 -18.74
N THR A 129 38.67 -2.43 -19.13
CA THR A 129 38.37 -2.68 -20.56
C THR A 129 37.61 -1.50 -21.18
N VAL A 130 37.03 -0.65 -20.34
CA VAL A 130 36.41 0.64 -20.64
C VAL A 130 36.97 1.70 -19.69
N ASP A 131 36.89 2.97 -20.09
CA ASP A 131 37.41 4.10 -19.30
C ASP A 131 36.32 4.69 -18.38
N VAL A 132 35.06 4.62 -18.80
CA VAL A 132 33.93 5.27 -18.12
C VAL A 132 32.70 4.35 -18.14
N HIS A 133 31.92 4.35 -17.05
CA HIS A 133 30.57 3.82 -17.06
C HIS A 133 29.57 4.94 -17.39
N SER A 134 28.71 4.71 -18.39
CA SER A 134 27.84 5.74 -18.97
C SER A 134 26.82 6.37 -18.01
N ALA A 135 26.16 5.55 -17.19
CA ALA A 135 25.24 5.96 -16.14
C ALA A 135 25.05 4.82 -15.11
N ILE A 136 25.49 5.02 -13.86
CA ILE A 136 25.41 4.01 -12.80
C ILE A 136 24.96 4.64 -11.48
N ALA A 137 24.21 3.88 -10.68
CA ALA A 137 23.75 4.31 -9.36
C ALA A 137 24.88 4.30 -8.33
N ILE A 138 24.97 5.37 -7.52
CA ILE A 138 25.90 5.46 -6.39
C ILE A 138 25.43 4.51 -5.28
N ARG A 139 26.35 3.68 -4.78
CA ARG A 139 26.11 2.73 -3.68
C ARG A 139 27.35 2.62 -2.81
N GLU A 140 27.17 2.31 -1.52
CA GLU A 140 28.28 2.14 -0.57
C GLU A 140 29.34 1.16 -1.11
N GLU A 141 28.91 0.02 -1.65
CA GLU A 141 29.80 -1.00 -2.25
C GLU A 141 30.62 -0.50 -3.45
N ARG A 142 30.18 0.57 -4.12
CA ARG A 142 30.81 1.13 -5.32
C ARG A 142 31.64 2.39 -5.03
N VAL A 143 31.39 3.08 -3.92
CA VAL A 143 32.19 4.24 -3.48
C VAL A 143 33.66 3.85 -3.23
N ASP A 144 33.90 2.57 -2.90
CA ASP A 144 35.25 2.04 -2.77
C ASP A 144 35.94 1.68 -4.09
N LEU A 145 35.18 1.55 -5.18
CA LEU A 145 35.67 1.10 -6.48
C LEU A 145 35.78 2.21 -7.52
N PHE A 146 34.89 3.22 -7.44
CA PHE A 146 34.74 4.25 -8.46
C PHE A 146 34.69 5.66 -7.88
N ASP A 147 35.11 6.63 -8.68
CA ASP A 147 34.80 8.04 -8.45
C ASP A 147 33.62 8.43 -9.34
N PHE A 148 32.65 9.14 -8.77
CA PHE A 148 31.41 9.52 -9.45
C PHE A 148 31.38 11.01 -9.81
N GLY A 149 30.73 11.33 -10.92
CA GLY A 149 30.71 12.69 -11.48
C GLY A 149 29.31 13.22 -11.70
N HIS A 150 29.11 13.85 -12.85
CA HIS A 150 27.87 14.51 -13.22
C HIS A 150 26.65 13.56 -13.23
N ASP A 151 25.52 14.07 -12.74
CA ASP A 151 24.21 13.40 -12.80
C ASP A 151 23.74 13.20 -14.26
N ILE A 152 23.25 12.00 -14.57
CA ILE A 152 22.71 11.69 -15.91
C ILE A 152 21.18 11.72 -15.86
N TYR A 153 20.55 10.89 -15.04
CA TYR A 153 19.09 10.88 -14.85
C TYR A 153 18.70 10.34 -13.47
N SER A 154 17.49 10.71 -13.01
CA SER A 154 16.83 10.11 -11.83
C SER A 154 15.54 9.40 -12.25
N THR A 155 15.38 8.16 -11.80
CA THR A 155 14.18 7.35 -12.09
C THR A 155 13.55 6.81 -10.81
N PRO A 156 12.22 6.94 -10.63
CA PRO A 156 11.54 6.35 -9.48
C PRO A 156 11.57 4.82 -9.55
N ILE A 157 11.60 4.19 -8.39
CA ILE A 157 11.36 2.75 -8.25
C ILE A 157 9.91 2.57 -7.83
N ASN A 158 9.14 1.87 -8.67
CA ASN A 158 7.73 1.62 -8.42
C ASN A 158 7.45 0.13 -8.40
N ILE A 159 6.56 -0.27 -7.48
CA ILE A 159 5.93 -1.58 -7.48
C ILE A 159 4.56 -1.40 -8.11
N TYR A 160 4.34 -2.00 -9.27
CA TYR A 160 3.07 -1.99 -9.97
C TYR A 160 2.16 -3.08 -9.42
N VAL A 161 0.88 -2.77 -9.27
CA VAL A 161 -0.10 -3.63 -8.60
C VAL A 161 -1.23 -3.96 -9.56
N HIS A 162 -1.65 -5.23 -9.55
CA HIS A 162 -2.74 -5.70 -10.41
C HIS A 162 -4.07 -4.99 -10.08
N LYS A 163 -4.90 -4.69 -11.09
CA LYS A 163 -6.16 -3.95 -10.96
C LYS A 163 -7.16 -4.56 -9.97
N ASP A 164 -7.14 -5.88 -9.78
CA ASP A 164 -8.03 -6.60 -8.86
C ASP A 164 -7.74 -6.33 -7.37
N LEU A 165 -6.51 -5.94 -6.99
CA LEU A 165 -6.12 -5.79 -5.58
C LEU A 165 -6.60 -4.46 -4.99
N GLN A 166 -7.67 -4.44 -4.21
CA GLN A 166 -8.16 -3.20 -3.61
C GLN A 166 -7.26 -2.73 -2.45
N MET A 167 -7.09 -1.40 -2.31
CA MET A 167 -6.35 -0.77 -1.21
C MET A 167 -4.92 -1.32 -1.05
N VAL A 168 -4.06 -1.03 -2.02
CA VAL A 168 -2.61 -1.21 -1.88
C VAL A 168 -1.95 0.16 -1.80
N SER A 169 -1.63 0.59 -0.59
CA SER A 169 -0.95 1.83 -0.21
C SER A 169 0.50 1.59 0.25
N GLY A 170 0.83 0.36 0.64
CA GLY A 170 2.16 0.00 1.16
C GLY A 170 2.61 -1.41 0.79
N LEU A 171 3.74 -1.82 1.36
CA LEU A 171 4.32 -3.16 1.15
C LEU A 171 3.55 -4.26 1.89
N GLU A 172 2.97 -3.95 3.05
CA GLU A 172 2.30 -4.93 3.93
C GLU A 172 1.12 -5.63 3.24
N GLU A 173 0.34 -4.91 2.44
CA GLU A 173 -0.81 -5.46 1.71
C GLU A 173 -0.38 -6.39 0.56
N LEU A 174 0.91 -6.38 0.19
CA LEU A 174 1.47 -7.23 -0.86
C LEU A 174 2.08 -8.53 -0.34
N GLU A 175 2.22 -8.71 0.98
CA GLU A 175 2.75 -9.93 1.60
C GLU A 175 2.07 -11.24 1.14
N PRO A 176 0.75 -11.29 0.92
CA PRO A 176 0.08 -12.52 0.48
C PRO A 176 0.36 -12.92 -0.97
N PHE A 177 1.02 -12.07 -1.77
CA PHE A 177 1.13 -12.23 -3.21
C PHE A 177 2.59 -12.36 -3.67
N LEU A 178 2.80 -13.15 -4.74
CA LEU A 178 4.11 -13.20 -5.41
C LEU A 178 4.36 -11.90 -6.19
N MET A 179 5.52 -11.29 -5.92
CA MET A 179 6.01 -10.11 -6.62
C MET A 179 6.98 -10.50 -7.73
N GLY A 180 6.74 -10.03 -8.95
CA GLY A 180 7.65 -10.22 -10.08
C GLY A 180 8.90 -9.34 -9.98
N ALA A 181 10.08 -9.91 -10.22
CA ALA A 181 11.34 -9.18 -10.31
C ALA A 181 12.29 -9.81 -11.34
N ILE A 182 13.05 -9.00 -12.08
CA ILE A 182 14.04 -9.48 -13.06
C ILE A 182 15.38 -9.77 -12.35
N ARG A 183 16.06 -10.88 -12.66
CA ARG A 183 17.42 -11.18 -12.18
C ARG A 183 18.47 -10.57 -13.11
N PRO A 184 19.65 -10.16 -12.61
CA PRO A 184 20.02 -9.98 -11.20
C PRO A 184 19.76 -8.53 -10.77
N THR A 185 18.53 -8.17 -10.39
CA THR A 185 18.27 -6.83 -9.87
C THR A 185 18.29 -6.80 -8.35
N ASN A 186 19.10 -5.90 -7.79
CA ASN A 186 19.13 -5.60 -6.35
C ASN A 186 17.83 -4.93 -5.83
N LEU A 187 16.79 -4.84 -6.67
CA LEU A 187 15.46 -4.37 -6.30
C LEU A 187 14.80 -5.30 -5.29
N SER A 188 14.90 -6.62 -5.48
CA SER A 188 14.33 -7.57 -4.54
C SER A 188 14.99 -7.46 -3.17
N GLN A 189 16.32 -7.22 -3.12
CA GLN A 189 17.05 -6.98 -1.88
C GLN A 189 16.58 -5.69 -1.17
N LEU A 190 16.43 -4.59 -1.92
CA LEU A 190 15.94 -3.32 -1.39
C LEU A 190 14.52 -3.43 -0.80
N ILE A 191 13.65 -4.19 -1.46
CA ILE A 191 12.30 -4.47 -0.96
C ILE A 191 12.35 -5.38 0.27
N THR A 192 13.15 -6.44 0.24
CA THR A 192 13.32 -7.37 1.38
C THR A 192 13.83 -6.66 2.63
N ASN A 193 14.74 -5.68 2.47
CA ASN A 193 15.22 -4.86 3.58
C ASN A 193 14.14 -3.95 4.17
N LYS A 194 13.15 -3.54 3.37
CA LYS A 194 12.00 -2.74 3.84
C LYS A 194 10.88 -3.61 4.42
N ASN A 195 10.64 -4.79 3.84
CA ASN A 195 9.69 -5.78 4.33
C ASN A 195 10.18 -7.20 3.96
N ALA A 196 10.58 -7.96 4.98
CA ALA A 196 11.13 -9.32 4.82
C ALA A 196 10.09 -10.39 4.46
N ASN A 197 8.79 -10.09 4.56
CA ASN A 197 7.71 -11.04 4.30
C ASN A 197 7.31 -11.11 2.82
N ILE A 198 7.84 -10.23 1.97
CA ILE A 198 7.54 -10.22 0.54
C ILE A 198 8.19 -11.42 -0.16
N SER A 199 7.38 -12.18 -0.89
CA SER A 199 7.83 -13.31 -1.69
C SER A 199 7.99 -12.92 -3.17
N PHE A 200 9.07 -13.37 -3.81
CA PHE A 200 9.40 -13.02 -5.20
C PHE A 200 9.24 -14.19 -6.16
N ARG A 201 8.75 -13.89 -7.36
CA ARG A 201 8.94 -14.71 -8.56
C ARG A 201 9.96 -14.02 -9.47
N TYR A 202 11.03 -14.72 -9.78
CA TYR A 202 12.14 -14.18 -10.56
C TYR A 202 12.02 -14.52 -12.04
N TYR A 203 12.38 -13.56 -12.89
CA TYR A 203 12.40 -13.67 -14.35
C TYR A 203 13.79 -13.28 -14.88
N GLU A 204 14.24 -13.84 -16.01
CA GLU A 204 15.59 -13.54 -16.53
C GLU A 204 15.64 -12.22 -17.30
N ASN A 205 14.54 -11.79 -17.91
CA ASN A 205 14.47 -10.56 -18.69
C ASN A 205 13.04 -9.98 -18.72
N TRP A 206 12.87 -8.82 -19.36
CA TRP A 206 11.58 -8.12 -19.48
C TRP A 206 10.52 -8.95 -20.22
N SER A 207 10.90 -9.69 -21.26
CA SER A 207 9.97 -10.56 -22.01
C SER A 207 9.42 -11.67 -21.12
N ASP A 208 10.26 -12.33 -20.35
CA ASP A 208 9.84 -13.41 -19.44
C ASP A 208 8.89 -12.89 -18.35
N LEU A 209 9.14 -11.68 -17.83
CA LEU A 209 8.25 -11.03 -16.88
C LEU A 209 6.89 -10.70 -17.49
N LEU A 210 6.85 -10.26 -18.76
CA LEU A 210 5.59 -10.01 -19.47
C LEU A 210 4.76 -11.29 -19.61
N ASP A 211 5.39 -12.40 -20.00
CA ASP A 211 4.71 -13.69 -20.10
C ASP A 211 4.15 -14.12 -18.74
N GLY A 212 4.91 -13.96 -17.66
CA GLY A 212 4.44 -14.22 -16.30
C GLY A 212 3.28 -13.32 -15.87
N ILE A 213 3.33 -12.03 -16.24
CA ILE A 213 2.24 -11.06 -16.03
C ILE A 213 0.96 -11.52 -16.75
N TYR A 214 1.05 -11.89 -18.04
CA TYR A 214 -0.11 -12.29 -18.83
C TYR A 214 -0.69 -13.64 -18.42
N ASN A 215 0.15 -14.54 -17.89
CA ASN A 215 -0.27 -15.83 -17.34
C ASN A 215 -0.82 -15.70 -15.91
N GLY A 216 -0.84 -14.49 -15.32
CA GLY A 216 -1.35 -14.23 -13.98
C GLY A 216 -0.49 -14.81 -12.86
N GLU A 217 0.80 -15.04 -13.12
CA GLU A 217 1.74 -15.68 -12.19
C GLU A 217 2.11 -14.77 -11.01
N VAL A 218 1.91 -13.47 -11.16
CA VAL A 218 2.19 -12.42 -10.17
C VAL A 218 1.03 -11.44 -10.08
N LYS A 219 0.83 -10.84 -8.90
CA LYS A 219 -0.17 -9.76 -8.69
C LYS A 219 0.47 -8.40 -8.41
N SER A 220 1.79 -8.36 -8.31
CA SER A 220 2.59 -7.14 -8.29
C SER A 220 3.94 -7.40 -8.97
N PHE A 221 4.62 -6.35 -9.43
CA PHE A 221 6.00 -6.47 -9.91
C PHE A 221 6.76 -5.15 -9.75
N VAL A 222 8.07 -5.24 -9.56
CA VAL A 222 8.93 -4.06 -9.36
C VAL A 222 9.64 -3.70 -10.66
N SER A 223 9.71 -2.39 -10.96
CA SER A 223 10.50 -1.89 -12.08
C SER A 223 11.20 -0.57 -11.78
N TYR A 224 12.29 -0.36 -12.51
CA TYR A 224 12.86 0.95 -12.73
C TYR A 224 12.02 1.66 -13.78
N ASP A 225 11.63 2.90 -13.50
CA ASP A 225 10.86 3.74 -14.41
C ASP A 225 9.39 3.34 -14.64
N PHE A 226 8.67 4.32 -15.17
CA PHE A 226 7.35 4.21 -15.73
C PHE A 226 7.36 3.22 -16.91
N PHE A 227 6.45 2.24 -16.91
CA PHE A 227 6.04 1.55 -18.12
C PHE A 227 5.44 2.58 -19.06
N ALA A 228 6.29 3.26 -19.83
CA ALA A 228 5.83 4.23 -20.77
C ALA A 228 4.95 3.54 -21.82
N PHE A 229 4.16 4.35 -22.52
CA PHE A 229 3.43 4.06 -23.76
C PHE A 229 4.29 3.50 -24.92
N ARG A 230 5.49 3.02 -24.62
CA ARG A 230 6.62 2.74 -25.51
C ARG A 230 6.99 1.26 -25.54
N TYR A 231 6.51 0.48 -24.58
CA TYR A 231 6.41 -0.96 -24.78
C TYR A 231 5.28 -1.21 -25.78
N GLU A 232 5.53 -2.03 -26.80
CA GLU A 232 4.51 -2.35 -27.82
C GLU A 232 3.20 -2.83 -27.16
N ASP A 233 3.32 -3.51 -26.02
CA ASP A 233 2.18 -4.01 -25.24
C ASP A 233 1.73 -3.10 -24.08
N TYR A 234 2.17 -1.84 -23.99
CA TYR A 234 1.84 -0.96 -22.86
C TYR A 234 0.34 -0.94 -22.50
N GLN A 235 -0.54 -0.85 -23.51
CA GLN A 235 -1.98 -0.80 -23.22
C GLN A 235 -2.45 -2.07 -22.50
N ARG A 236 -2.00 -3.23 -22.96
CA ARG A 236 -2.34 -4.52 -22.38
C ARG A 236 -1.81 -4.67 -20.95
N ILE A 237 -0.60 -4.18 -20.69
CA ILE A 237 -0.01 -4.16 -19.35
C ILE A 237 -0.79 -3.19 -18.45
N ASN A 238 -1.05 -1.98 -18.92
CA ASN A 238 -1.76 -0.95 -18.16
C ASN A 238 -3.22 -1.36 -17.85
N ASP A 239 -3.83 -2.20 -18.68
CA ASP A 239 -5.16 -2.78 -18.43
C ASP A 239 -5.17 -3.82 -17.29
N LEU A 240 -4.02 -4.41 -16.96
CA LEU A 240 -3.85 -5.39 -15.88
C LEU A 240 -3.18 -4.78 -14.64
N PHE A 241 -2.19 -3.93 -14.84
CA PHE A 241 -1.37 -3.24 -13.85
C PHE A 241 -1.36 -1.74 -14.17
N PRO A 242 -2.43 -1.02 -13.80
CA PRO A 242 -2.54 0.38 -14.15
C PRO A 242 -1.42 1.19 -13.54
N ALA A 243 -0.81 2.10 -14.31
CA ALA A 243 0.38 2.83 -13.86
C ALA A 243 0.13 3.72 -12.62
N PHE A 244 -1.11 4.14 -12.38
CA PHE A 244 -1.50 4.86 -11.17
C PHE A 244 -1.53 3.97 -9.91
N LYS A 245 -1.62 2.65 -10.10
CA LYS A 245 -1.74 1.66 -9.03
C LYS A 245 -0.35 1.12 -8.72
N SER A 246 0.46 1.97 -8.11
CA SER A 246 1.84 1.67 -7.81
C SER A 246 2.28 2.20 -6.46
N VAL A 247 3.14 1.44 -5.77
CA VAL A 247 3.80 1.87 -4.54
C VAL A 247 5.19 2.39 -4.89
N ASN A 248 5.47 3.66 -4.62
CA ASN A 248 6.81 4.21 -4.78
C ASN A 248 7.68 3.78 -3.60
N ILE A 249 8.84 3.21 -3.88
CA ILE A 249 9.76 2.71 -2.83
C ILE A 249 11.10 3.43 -2.83
N GLY A 250 11.23 4.51 -3.61
CA GLY A 250 12.41 5.35 -3.70
C GLY A 250 12.66 5.86 -5.12
N GLU A 251 13.86 6.42 -5.30
CA GLU A 251 14.39 6.83 -6.60
C GLU A 251 15.84 6.36 -6.75
N ILE A 252 16.26 6.18 -7.99
CA ILE A 252 17.65 5.91 -8.35
C ILE A 252 18.18 7.09 -9.12
N LYS A 253 19.20 7.72 -8.55
CA LYS A 253 20.03 8.70 -9.23
C LYS A 253 21.21 8.01 -9.86
N THR A 254 21.45 8.30 -11.15
CA THR A 254 22.57 7.76 -11.89
C THR A 254 23.58 8.86 -12.20
N GLN A 255 24.86 8.53 -12.05
CA GLN A 255 25.98 9.40 -12.37
C GLN A 255 26.93 8.69 -13.32
N ILE A 256 27.77 9.46 -14.00
CA ILE A 256 28.97 8.89 -14.63
C ILE A 256 29.90 8.34 -13.55
N ALA A 257 30.61 7.26 -13.87
CA ALA A 257 31.62 6.70 -12.98
C ALA A 257 32.91 6.41 -13.74
N VAL A 258 34.03 6.73 -13.11
CA VAL A 258 35.38 6.35 -13.56
C VAL A 258 36.05 5.51 -12.50
N LYS A 259 37.16 4.86 -12.85
CA LYS A 259 37.94 4.12 -11.85
C LYS A 259 38.43 5.06 -10.75
N LYS A 260 38.34 4.61 -9.49
CA LYS A 260 38.80 5.36 -8.33
C LYS A 260 40.25 5.85 -8.50
N GLY A 261 40.45 7.14 -8.27
CA GLY A 261 41.72 7.85 -8.45
C GLY A 261 41.89 8.56 -9.80
N ASP A 262 41.03 8.33 -10.81
CA ASP A 262 41.10 9.05 -12.10
C ASP A 262 40.35 10.39 -12.08
N ILE A 263 40.76 11.25 -11.15
CA ILE A 263 40.17 12.58 -10.93
C ILE A 263 40.32 13.46 -12.18
N ARG A 264 41.34 13.23 -13.01
CA ARG A 264 41.60 14.04 -14.20
C ARG A 264 40.59 13.74 -15.31
N LEU A 265 40.31 12.47 -15.59
CA LEU A 265 39.24 12.08 -16.50
C LEU A 265 37.89 12.57 -15.97
N LEU A 266 37.62 12.36 -14.68
CA LEU A 266 36.36 12.78 -14.05
C LEU A 266 36.09 14.28 -14.19
N ASN A 267 37.07 15.12 -13.87
CA ASN A 267 36.94 16.58 -13.99
C ASN A 267 36.70 17.01 -15.44
N ARG A 268 37.34 16.33 -16.40
CA ARG A 268 37.14 16.58 -17.83
C ARG A 268 35.72 16.22 -18.26
N LEU A 269 35.21 15.07 -17.82
CA LEU A 269 33.85 14.64 -18.11
C LEU A 269 32.83 15.62 -17.54
N ASN A 270 32.97 16.00 -16.26
CA ASN A 270 32.10 16.96 -15.59
C ASN A 270 32.06 18.30 -16.33
N ALA A 271 33.23 18.89 -16.60
CA ALA A 271 33.33 20.15 -17.34
C ALA A 271 32.67 20.05 -18.73
N GLY A 272 32.76 18.90 -19.39
CA GLY A 272 32.12 18.68 -20.68
C GLY A 272 30.59 18.54 -20.61
N PHE A 273 30.05 18.01 -19.50
CA PHE A 273 28.61 17.91 -19.26
C PHE A 273 28.00 19.25 -18.82
N ASP A 274 28.79 20.13 -18.19
CA ASP A 274 28.39 21.49 -17.81
C ASP A 274 28.15 22.40 -19.05
N ILE A 275 28.72 22.03 -20.21
CA ILE A 275 28.52 22.75 -21.49
C ILE A 275 27.13 22.43 -22.10
N ILE A 276 26.54 21.28 -21.76
CA ILE A 276 25.23 20.87 -22.30
C ILE A 276 24.14 21.64 -21.57
N THR A 277 23.35 22.42 -22.30
CA THR A 277 22.32 23.27 -21.69
C THR A 277 21.13 22.44 -21.18
N LEU A 278 20.35 23.01 -20.27
CA LEU A 278 19.10 22.43 -19.79
C LEU A 278 18.11 22.18 -20.94
N GLU A 279 18.05 23.09 -21.91
CA GLU A 279 17.20 22.96 -23.11
C GLU A 279 17.62 21.77 -23.97
N GLU A 280 18.92 21.59 -24.23
CA GLU A 280 19.43 20.46 -25.01
C GLU A 280 19.20 19.12 -24.30
N ARG A 281 19.38 19.08 -22.96
CA ARG A 281 19.01 17.91 -22.17
C ARG A 281 17.52 17.63 -22.26
N GLN A 282 16.70 18.66 -22.21
CA GLN A 282 15.24 18.53 -22.32
C GLN A 282 14.82 18.07 -23.72
N GLU A 283 15.49 18.48 -24.80
CA GLU A 283 15.22 18.00 -26.16
C GLU A 283 15.52 16.51 -26.32
N ILE A 284 16.68 16.05 -25.82
CA ILE A 284 17.03 14.63 -25.80
C ILE A 284 16.03 13.88 -24.91
N TYR A 285 15.70 14.42 -23.74
CA TYR A 285 14.68 13.86 -22.86
C TYR A 285 13.32 13.77 -23.57
N ASN A 286 12.90 14.79 -24.32
CA ASN A 286 11.64 14.79 -25.04
C ASN A 286 11.64 13.78 -26.21
N LYS A 287 12.75 13.62 -26.94
CA LYS A 287 12.91 12.56 -27.96
C LYS A 287 12.74 11.16 -27.35
N TRP A 288 13.39 10.99 -26.19
CA TRP A 288 13.17 10.00 -25.13
C TRP A 288 11.71 9.68 -24.81
N PHE A 289 11.08 10.72 -24.27
CA PHE A 289 10.04 10.60 -23.28
C PHE A 289 8.73 11.31 -23.59
N ALA A 290 8.72 12.21 -24.57
CA ALA A 290 7.50 12.74 -25.13
C ALA A 290 6.93 11.75 -26.15
N LYS A 291 5.64 11.49 -26.07
CA LYS A 291 4.94 10.68 -27.06
C LYS A 291 5.03 11.40 -28.41
N ARG A 292 5.42 10.71 -29.50
CA ARG A 292 5.00 11.13 -30.85
C ARG A 292 3.49 11.27 -30.78
N GLU A 293 2.96 12.46 -31.08
CA GLU A 293 1.54 12.79 -31.08
C GLU A 293 0.71 11.54 -31.39
N SER A 294 -0.02 11.02 -30.40
CA SER A 294 -1.05 10.04 -30.74
C SER A 294 -2.09 10.79 -31.54
N GLU A 295 -2.00 10.71 -32.87
CA GLU A 295 -3.06 11.06 -33.81
C GLU A 295 -3.79 12.39 -33.47
N GLY A 296 -3.03 13.45 -33.17
CA GLY A 296 -3.57 14.80 -32.93
C GLY A 296 -4.41 14.99 -31.65
N ALA A 297 -4.31 14.11 -30.64
CA ALA A 297 -5.01 14.26 -29.36
C ALA A 297 -4.15 14.89 -28.26
N LEU A 298 -4.73 15.81 -27.46
CA LEU A 298 -4.10 16.37 -26.27
C LEU A 298 -4.04 15.36 -25.12
N LEU A 299 -2.86 15.17 -24.54
CA LEU A 299 -2.64 14.32 -23.37
C LEU A 299 -2.86 15.12 -22.08
N LEU A 300 -3.85 14.72 -21.30
CA LEU A 300 -4.28 15.38 -20.08
C LEU A 300 -3.90 14.54 -18.85
N SER A 301 -2.95 14.97 -18.04
CA SER A 301 -2.61 14.27 -16.79
C SER A 301 -3.60 14.62 -15.66
N LEU A 302 -3.87 13.64 -14.80
CA LEU A 302 -4.73 13.81 -13.62
C LEU A 302 -4.20 13.04 -12.41
N SER A 303 -4.47 13.57 -11.21
CA SER A 303 -4.05 13.01 -9.93
C SER A 303 -5.13 12.07 -9.37
N VAL A 304 -4.86 10.77 -9.26
CA VAL A 304 -5.90 9.78 -8.93
C VAL A 304 -6.48 9.86 -7.52
N GLY A 305 -5.74 10.45 -6.57
CA GLY A 305 -6.11 10.57 -5.15
C GLY A 305 -6.97 11.80 -4.82
N ALA A 306 -7.52 12.50 -5.81
CA ALA A 306 -8.21 13.77 -5.62
C ALA A 306 -9.73 13.69 -5.86
N LYS A 307 -10.36 12.53 -5.60
CA LYS A 307 -11.83 12.39 -5.66
C LYS A 307 -12.50 13.29 -4.61
N PRO A 308 -13.64 13.94 -4.90
CA PRO A 308 -14.48 13.80 -6.11
C PRO A 308 -14.04 14.66 -7.31
N PHE A 309 -12.96 15.45 -7.20
CA PHE A 309 -12.54 16.38 -8.25
C PHE A 309 -11.95 15.69 -9.47
N MET A 310 -11.06 14.72 -9.26
CA MET A 310 -10.49 13.90 -10.31
C MET A 310 -9.96 12.58 -9.73
N GLY A 311 -10.07 11.51 -10.50
CA GLY A 311 -9.71 10.18 -10.07
C GLY A 311 -9.91 9.16 -11.17
N VAL A 312 -9.87 7.89 -10.78
CA VAL A 312 -10.20 6.75 -11.62
C VAL A 312 -11.12 5.78 -10.90
N ASN A 313 -11.96 5.07 -11.65
CA ASN A 313 -12.70 3.91 -11.16
C ASN A 313 -11.78 2.69 -11.01
N ALA A 314 -12.31 1.59 -10.47
CA ALA A 314 -11.56 0.34 -10.30
C ALA A 314 -11.03 -0.25 -11.63
N ASP A 315 -11.71 0.05 -12.74
CA ASP A 315 -11.33 -0.33 -14.10
C ASP A 315 -10.31 0.62 -14.76
N GLY A 316 -9.88 1.67 -14.05
CA GLY A 316 -8.94 2.68 -14.54
C GLY A 316 -9.58 3.79 -15.38
N THR A 317 -10.91 3.82 -15.52
CA THR A 317 -11.60 4.88 -16.27
C THR A 317 -11.53 6.22 -15.52
N PRO A 318 -11.11 7.32 -16.18
CA PRO A 318 -11.07 8.65 -15.59
C PRO A 318 -12.46 9.15 -15.19
N VAL A 319 -12.58 9.63 -13.96
CA VAL A 319 -13.80 10.17 -13.36
C VAL A 319 -13.53 11.39 -12.48
N GLY A 320 -14.54 12.21 -12.24
CA GLY A 320 -14.49 13.37 -11.36
C GLY A 320 -14.94 14.67 -12.03
N LEU A 321 -15.18 15.68 -11.20
CA LEU A 321 -15.61 17.02 -11.63
C LEU A 321 -14.76 17.59 -12.78
N PHE A 322 -13.44 17.62 -12.62
CA PHE A 322 -12.53 18.17 -13.63
C PHE A 322 -12.46 17.30 -14.87
N VAL A 323 -12.58 15.98 -14.72
CA VAL A 323 -12.61 15.07 -15.87
C VAL A 323 -13.82 15.37 -16.75
N ASP A 324 -14.99 15.58 -16.15
CA ASP A 324 -16.21 15.90 -16.89
C ASP A 324 -16.17 17.32 -17.49
N MET A 325 -15.60 18.30 -16.78
CA MET A 325 -15.33 19.63 -17.33
C MET A 325 -14.46 19.55 -18.60
N TRP A 326 -13.39 18.75 -18.57
CA TRP A 326 -12.50 18.57 -19.72
C TRP A 326 -13.14 17.76 -20.86
N LYS A 327 -14.02 16.79 -20.56
CA LYS A 327 -14.84 16.11 -21.58
C LYS A 327 -15.79 17.09 -22.27
N LEU A 328 -16.45 17.97 -21.51
CA LEU A 328 -17.32 19.00 -22.07
C LEU A 328 -16.51 20.01 -22.92
N TRP A 329 -15.35 20.44 -22.42
CA TRP A 329 -14.40 21.28 -23.17
C TRP A 329 -13.99 20.64 -24.50
N SER A 330 -13.66 19.34 -24.50
CA SER A 330 -13.33 18.58 -25.70
C SER A 330 -14.51 18.53 -26.69
N ASN A 331 -15.73 18.34 -26.19
CA ASN A 331 -16.93 18.34 -27.03
C ASN A 331 -17.21 19.72 -27.67
N LYS A 332 -17.06 20.82 -26.92
CA LYS A 332 -17.27 22.19 -27.40
C LYS A 332 -16.21 22.60 -28.43
N THR A 333 -14.95 22.26 -28.17
CA THR A 333 -13.81 22.64 -29.03
C THR A 333 -13.52 21.66 -30.16
N LYS A 334 -14.19 20.50 -30.17
CA LYS A 334 -13.90 19.36 -31.07
C LYS A 334 -12.44 18.89 -31.03
N THR A 335 -11.71 19.21 -29.96
CA THR A 335 -10.33 18.78 -29.76
C THR A 335 -10.31 17.40 -29.13
N LYS A 336 -9.64 16.43 -29.75
CA LYS A 336 -9.45 15.10 -29.17
C LYS A 336 -8.60 15.20 -27.91
N ILE A 337 -9.02 14.55 -26.83
CA ILE A 337 -8.28 14.49 -25.56
C ILE A 337 -8.07 13.03 -25.14
N LYS A 338 -7.00 12.76 -24.41
CA LYS A 338 -6.76 11.48 -23.73
C LYS A 338 -6.24 11.74 -22.33
N PHE A 339 -6.91 11.17 -21.33
CA PHE A 339 -6.49 11.27 -19.95
C PHE A 339 -5.37 10.29 -19.62
N VAL A 340 -4.45 10.74 -18.77
CA VAL A 340 -3.28 9.98 -18.29
C VAL A 340 -3.31 10.00 -16.76
N PRO A 341 -3.97 9.01 -16.11
CA PRO A 341 -4.06 8.95 -14.65
C PRO A 341 -2.73 8.59 -14.02
N ASN A 342 -2.32 9.37 -13.01
CA ASN A 342 -1.07 9.21 -12.27
C ASN A 342 -1.25 9.62 -10.79
N THR A 343 -0.25 9.35 -9.95
CA THR A 343 -0.15 10.01 -8.63
C THR A 343 0.15 11.50 -8.82
N ALA A 344 -0.09 12.34 -7.82
CA ALA A 344 0.14 13.78 -7.94
C ALA A 344 1.58 14.12 -8.36
N ASN A 345 2.56 13.49 -7.69
CA ASN A 345 3.99 13.65 -7.99
C ASN A 345 4.34 13.23 -9.43
N LEU A 346 3.85 12.08 -9.88
CA LEU A 346 4.11 11.58 -11.24
C LEU A 346 3.39 12.40 -12.30
N SER A 347 2.16 12.84 -12.01
CA SER A 347 1.39 13.71 -12.90
C SER A 347 2.15 15.01 -13.16
N MET A 348 2.68 15.64 -12.10
CA MET A 348 3.47 16.86 -12.23
C MET A 348 4.82 16.64 -12.90
N LYS A 349 5.52 15.54 -12.59
CA LYS A 349 6.77 15.17 -13.26
C LYS A 349 6.54 15.00 -14.77
N SER A 350 5.52 14.23 -15.15
CA SER A 350 5.16 14.00 -16.56
C SER A 350 4.80 15.28 -17.31
N LEU A 351 4.18 16.25 -16.63
CA LEU A 351 3.87 17.55 -17.21
C LEU A 351 5.14 18.39 -17.41
N LYS A 352 6.02 18.49 -16.38
CA LYS A 352 7.29 19.22 -16.47
C LYS A 352 8.21 18.69 -17.55
N GLU A 353 8.18 17.37 -17.74
CA GLU A 353 8.99 16.66 -18.72
C GLU A 353 8.36 16.66 -20.12
N GLY A 354 7.18 17.27 -20.32
CA GLY A 354 6.49 17.31 -21.62
C GLY A 354 5.90 15.98 -22.08
N ALA A 355 5.86 14.96 -21.23
CA ALA A 355 5.23 13.67 -21.53
C ALA A 355 3.69 13.78 -21.58
N THR A 356 3.12 14.76 -20.89
CA THR A 356 1.73 15.19 -21.04
C THR A 356 1.67 16.68 -21.41
N ASN A 357 0.56 17.12 -21.99
CA ASN A 357 0.42 18.51 -22.44
C ASN A 357 -0.17 19.41 -21.36
N VAL A 358 -1.12 18.88 -20.58
CA VAL A 358 -1.89 19.65 -19.60
C VAL A 358 -2.13 18.83 -18.34
N HIS A 359 -1.99 19.43 -17.17
CA HIS A 359 -2.56 18.90 -15.92
C HIS A 359 -3.97 19.44 -15.73
N ILE A 360 -4.95 18.57 -15.51
CA ILE A 360 -6.37 18.96 -15.62
C ILE A 360 -6.87 19.84 -14.48
N GLY A 361 -6.24 19.81 -13.32
CA GLY A 361 -6.49 20.71 -12.21
C GLY A 361 -5.43 20.53 -11.13
N TYR A 362 -4.75 21.60 -10.72
CA TYR A 362 -3.70 21.55 -9.71
C TYR A 362 -3.79 22.78 -8.80
N PRO A 363 -3.66 22.63 -7.47
CA PRO A 363 -3.67 23.78 -6.57
C PRO A 363 -2.41 24.62 -6.76
N GLU A 364 -2.56 25.92 -7.02
CA GLU A 364 -1.43 26.85 -7.06
C GLU A 364 -1.71 28.15 -6.31
N SER A 365 -0.66 28.72 -5.72
CA SER A 365 -0.67 30.06 -5.11
C SER A 365 0.57 30.85 -5.51
N MET A 366 0.75 32.07 -4.97
CA MET A 366 2.02 32.79 -5.13
C MET A 366 3.13 32.18 -4.27
N ALA A 367 2.79 31.57 -3.14
CA ALA A 367 3.74 30.92 -2.23
C ALA A 367 4.10 29.48 -2.66
N THR A 368 3.18 28.79 -3.34
CA THR A 368 3.36 27.44 -3.86
C THR A 368 3.08 27.45 -5.37
N ASN A 369 4.16 27.55 -6.15
CA ASN A 369 4.13 27.64 -7.62
C ASN A 369 4.95 26.48 -8.20
N SER A 370 4.35 25.72 -9.11
CA SER A 370 5.00 24.57 -9.75
C SER A 370 6.14 24.95 -10.70
N GLY A 371 6.24 26.24 -11.07
CA GLY A 371 7.10 26.76 -12.13
C GLY A 371 6.53 26.60 -13.53
N LEU A 372 5.32 26.03 -13.66
CA LEU A 372 4.64 25.81 -14.92
C LEU A 372 3.62 26.92 -15.21
N PRO A 373 3.34 27.23 -16.49
CA PRO A 373 2.35 28.23 -16.82
C PRO A 373 0.92 27.78 -16.47
N ARG A 374 0.17 28.68 -15.83
CA ARG A 374 -1.27 28.54 -15.61
C ARG A 374 -2.01 28.82 -16.92
N ALA A 375 -2.91 27.92 -17.31
CA ALA A 375 -3.82 28.16 -18.42
C ALA A 375 -5.14 28.80 -17.96
N LYS A 376 -5.96 28.10 -17.16
CA LYS A 376 -7.29 28.57 -16.70
C LYS A 376 -7.45 28.32 -15.20
N HIS A 377 -8.05 29.26 -14.47
CA HIS A 377 -8.60 29.01 -13.14
C HIS A 377 -9.90 28.24 -13.29
N LEU A 378 -9.93 27.00 -12.83
CA LEU A 378 -11.07 26.10 -13.01
C LEU A 378 -12.02 26.12 -11.82
N TYR A 379 -11.48 26.18 -10.60
CA TYR A 379 -12.25 25.94 -9.38
C TYR A 379 -11.51 26.51 -8.15
N SER A 380 -12.21 26.75 -7.04
CA SER A 380 -11.56 26.96 -5.74
C SER A 380 -12.09 25.94 -4.73
N THR A 381 -11.20 25.31 -3.98
CA THR A 381 -11.54 24.37 -2.90
C THR A 381 -11.24 25.00 -1.54
N PHE A 382 -11.97 24.60 -0.51
CA PHE A 382 -11.78 25.08 0.86
C PHE A 382 -11.31 23.93 1.74
N SER A 383 -10.07 24.04 2.21
CA SER A 383 -9.43 23.04 3.07
C SER A 383 -9.69 23.32 4.53
N HIS A 384 -10.10 22.29 5.26
CA HIS A 384 -10.36 22.35 6.70
C HIS A 384 -9.51 21.36 7.48
N LEU A 385 -9.37 21.61 8.78
CA LEU A 385 -8.73 20.68 9.71
C LEU A 385 -9.71 19.59 10.12
N PHE A 386 -9.29 18.33 10.01
CA PHE A 386 -10.01 17.14 10.48
C PHE A 386 -9.22 16.51 11.63
N ILE A 387 -9.86 16.36 12.79
CA ILE A 387 -9.27 15.83 14.01
C ILE A 387 -9.84 14.43 14.29
N TYR A 388 -8.99 13.51 14.72
CA TYR A 388 -9.40 12.14 15.08
C TYR A 388 -10.00 12.08 16.49
N ASP A 389 -11.03 11.23 16.69
CA ASP A 389 -11.90 11.09 17.87
C ASP A 389 -11.22 11.05 19.27
N LYS A 390 -9.93 10.71 19.32
CA LYS A 390 -9.12 10.72 20.55
C LYS A 390 -8.96 12.11 21.17
N TYR A 391 -9.15 13.18 20.40
CA TYR A 391 -8.95 14.56 20.83
C TYR A 391 -10.28 15.29 21.03
N ASP A 392 -10.37 16.14 22.06
CA ASP A 392 -11.60 16.86 22.45
C ASP A 392 -11.97 17.93 21.41
N PHE A 393 -12.99 17.68 20.57
CA PHE A 393 -13.33 18.52 19.42
C PHE A 393 -14.14 19.78 19.76
N GLU A 394 -14.67 19.90 20.99
CA GLU A 394 -15.45 21.08 21.43
C GLU A 394 -14.56 22.22 21.94
N LYS A 395 -13.24 22.03 21.98
CA LYS A 395 -12.28 23.01 22.44
C LYS A 395 -11.45 23.61 21.30
N SER A 396 -11.02 24.85 21.53
CA SER A 396 -10.27 25.69 20.60
C SER A 396 -9.01 25.03 20.02
N VAL A 397 -8.61 25.43 18.79
CA VAL A 397 -7.45 24.85 18.05
C VAL A 397 -6.14 24.92 18.85
N GLU A 398 -6.02 25.86 19.78
CA GLU A 398 -4.85 26.07 20.64
C GLU A 398 -4.55 24.88 21.57
N GLN A 399 -5.49 23.98 21.82
CA GLN A 399 -5.20 22.75 22.58
C GLN A 399 -4.30 21.76 21.81
N LEU A 400 -4.21 21.91 20.49
CA LEU A 400 -3.33 21.09 19.65
C LEU A 400 -1.88 21.56 19.71
N ASN A 401 -1.56 22.55 20.55
CA ASN A 401 -0.18 22.98 20.77
C ASN A 401 0.68 21.80 21.26
N GLY A 402 1.77 21.52 20.55
CA GLY A 402 2.64 20.37 20.79
C GLY A 402 2.23 19.09 20.05
N GLU A 403 0.99 19.00 19.58
CA GLU A 403 0.54 17.88 18.73
C GLU A 403 1.06 18.03 17.29
N THR A 404 0.99 16.93 16.53
CA THR A 404 1.39 16.90 15.11
C THR A 404 0.18 16.87 14.21
N ILE A 405 0.11 17.76 13.23
CA ILE A 405 -0.94 17.84 12.21
C ILE A 405 -0.36 17.53 10.83
N GLY A 406 -1.08 16.73 10.06
CA GLY A 406 -0.74 16.36 8.69
C GLY A 406 -1.11 17.43 7.67
N LEU A 407 -0.17 17.84 6.83
CA LEU A 407 -0.41 18.68 5.66
C LEU A 407 0.06 18.00 4.37
N TYR A 408 -0.58 18.31 3.25
CA TYR A 408 -0.05 17.93 1.94
C TYR A 408 1.23 18.71 1.61
N LYS A 409 2.21 18.01 1.05
CA LYS A 409 3.51 18.58 0.66
C LYS A 409 3.42 19.76 -0.32
N ASP A 410 2.41 19.76 -1.19
CA ASP A 410 2.18 20.80 -2.20
C ASP A 410 0.99 21.69 -1.87
N SER A 411 0.52 21.68 -0.61
CA SER A 411 -0.60 22.54 -0.23
C SER A 411 -0.21 24.03 -0.32
N PRO A 412 -1.08 24.91 -0.85
CA PRO A 412 -0.77 26.33 -1.02
C PRO A 412 -0.80 27.13 0.29
N TYR A 413 -1.31 26.55 1.37
CA TYR A 413 -1.58 27.19 2.66
C TYR A 413 -0.56 26.85 3.75
N GLN A 414 0.53 26.14 3.46
CA GLN A 414 1.51 25.70 4.47
C GLN A 414 2.07 26.86 5.31
N GLN A 415 2.46 27.95 4.63
CA GLN A 415 3.01 29.12 5.31
C GLN A 415 1.94 29.81 6.16
N GLN A 416 0.70 29.88 5.67
CA GLN A 416 -0.42 30.48 6.41
C GLN A 416 -0.77 29.65 7.65
N PHE A 417 -0.85 28.32 7.51
CA PHE A 417 -1.10 27.42 8.64
C PHE A 417 -0.01 27.55 9.71
N LYS A 418 1.27 27.53 9.30
CA LYS A 418 2.40 27.69 10.21
C LYS A 418 2.42 29.06 10.91
N ALA A 419 1.99 30.12 10.23
CA ALA A 419 1.88 31.45 10.80
C ALA A 419 0.71 31.58 11.80
N SER A 420 -0.44 30.96 11.48
CA SER A 420 -1.61 30.93 12.35
C SER A 420 -1.41 30.07 13.60
N TYR A 421 -0.66 28.96 13.48
CA TYR A 421 -0.48 27.97 14.55
C TYR A 421 0.99 27.58 14.74
N PRO A 422 1.86 28.48 15.24
CA PRO A 422 3.30 28.26 15.32
C PRO A 422 3.72 27.17 16.31
N ASN A 423 2.85 26.81 17.26
CA ASN A 423 3.10 25.82 18.30
C ASN A 423 2.59 24.40 17.92
N ILE A 424 2.02 24.23 16.73
CA ILE A 424 1.59 22.92 16.20
C ILE A 424 2.72 22.36 15.33
N ASN A 425 3.08 21.09 15.55
CA ASN A 425 4.06 20.40 14.71
C ASN A 425 3.41 19.98 13.39
N ILE A 426 4.16 20.06 12.29
CA ILE A 426 3.65 19.73 10.95
C ILE A 426 4.37 18.50 10.43
N GLN A 427 3.60 17.51 9.97
CA GLN A 427 4.10 16.37 9.20
C GLN A 427 3.54 16.43 7.77
N PHE A 428 4.40 16.25 6.77
CA PHE A 428 3.99 16.27 5.37
C PHE A 428 3.65 14.88 4.85
N PHE A 429 2.61 14.81 4.03
CA PHE A 429 2.16 13.58 3.38
C PHE A 429 2.00 13.76 1.86
N ASP A 430 2.26 12.70 1.12
CA ASP A 430 2.06 12.62 -0.34
C ASP A 430 0.64 12.14 -0.71
N SER A 431 -0.07 11.47 0.22
CA SER A 431 -1.44 10.98 0.02
C SER A 431 -2.34 11.22 1.24
N LEU A 432 -3.65 11.32 1.01
CA LEU A 432 -4.64 11.42 2.09
C LEU A 432 -4.68 10.14 2.93
N ASP A 433 -4.48 8.99 2.29
CA ASP A 433 -4.53 7.69 2.95
C ASP A 433 -3.43 7.56 3.99
N ASP A 434 -2.21 8.03 3.67
CA ASP A 434 -1.10 8.04 4.62
C ASP A 434 -1.42 8.92 5.83
N ALA A 435 -2.07 10.07 5.61
CA ALA A 435 -2.47 10.98 6.69
C ALA A 435 -3.59 10.37 7.56
N ILE A 436 -4.61 9.75 6.95
CA ILE A 436 -5.68 9.04 7.67
C ILE A 436 -5.10 7.90 8.51
N ASN A 437 -4.25 7.05 7.91
CA ASN A 437 -3.62 5.93 8.60
C ASN A 437 -2.71 6.40 9.75
N ALA A 438 -1.93 7.47 9.53
CA ALA A 438 -1.12 8.07 10.58
C ALA A 438 -1.97 8.61 11.75
N ALA A 439 -3.15 9.19 11.46
CA ALA A 439 -4.07 9.67 12.49
C ALA A 439 -4.65 8.50 13.30
N ILE A 440 -5.10 7.44 12.62
CA ILE A 440 -5.62 6.22 13.25
C ILE A 440 -4.57 5.55 14.15
N GLN A 441 -3.31 5.54 13.72
CA GLN A 441 -2.16 5.02 14.49
C GLN A 441 -1.72 5.95 15.63
N GLY A 442 -2.32 7.14 15.76
CA GLY A 442 -1.96 8.12 16.78
C GLY A 442 -0.60 8.79 16.55
N LYS A 443 -0.09 8.78 15.32
CA LYS A 443 1.14 9.51 14.92
C LYS A 443 0.89 10.99 14.70
N ILE A 444 -0.32 11.35 14.27
CA ILE A 444 -0.79 12.72 14.11
C ILE A 444 -2.16 12.87 14.76
N ALA A 445 -2.52 14.07 15.20
CA ALA A 445 -3.83 14.36 15.79
C ALA A 445 -4.93 14.57 14.73
N GLY A 446 -4.53 14.92 13.51
CA GLY A 446 -5.45 15.25 12.43
C GLY A 446 -4.71 15.71 11.18
N PHE A 447 -5.45 16.14 10.16
CA PHE A 447 -4.90 16.62 8.90
C PHE A 447 -5.73 17.74 8.28
N VAL A 448 -5.11 18.56 7.42
CA VAL A 448 -5.80 19.65 6.70
C VAL A 448 -5.91 19.33 5.21
N VAL A 449 -7.13 19.24 4.70
CA VAL A 449 -7.44 18.92 3.29
C VAL A 449 -8.79 19.52 2.87
N ALA A 450 -9.03 19.64 1.56
CA ALA A 450 -10.32 20.02 1.00
C ALA A 450 -11.45 19.17 1.58
N SER A 451 -12.51 19.80 2.11
CA SER A 451 -13.59 19.09 2.82
C SER A 451 -14.27 18.03 1.96
N GLN A 452 -14.46 18.32 0.67
CA GLN A 452 -15.06 17.38 -0.28
C GLN A 452 -14.18 16.13 -0.46
N MET A 453 -12.85 16.28 -0.43
CA MET A 453 -11.92 15.14 -0.50
C MET A 453 -11.92 14.34 0.80
N ALA A 454 -11.84 15.01 1.95
CA ALA A 454 -11.89 14.35 3.26
C ALA A 454 -13.18 13.53 3.40
N ASN A 455 -14.33 14.19 3.27
CA ASN A 455 -15.63 13.56 3.47
C ASN A 455 -15.82 12.37 2.54
N LYS A 456 -15.46 12.51 1.25
CA LYS A 456 -15.56 11.41 0.30
C LYS A 456 -14.66 10.24 0.71
N ARG A 457 -13.42 10.50 1.13
CA ARG A 457 -12.47 9.46 1.49
C ARG A 457 -12.84 8.77 2.79
N LEU A 458 -13.30 9.51 3.78
CA LEU A 458 -13.74 8.98 5.07
C LEU A 458 -15.01 8.13 4.92
N GLU A 459 -15.94 8.54 4.04
CA GLU A 459 -17.15 7.80 3.72
C GLU A 459 -16.83 6.48 3.00
N GLU A 460 -15.97 6.51 1.97
CA GLU A 460 -15.50 5.31 1.26
C GLU A 460 -14.87 4.27 2.20
N ASN A 461 -14.29 4.72 3.31
CA ASN A 461 -13.65 3.87 4.32
C ASN A 461 -14.53 3.58 5.54
N SER A 462 -15.77 4.08 5.59
CA SER A 462 -16.70 3.92 6.72
C SER A 462 -16.12 4.38 8.08
N ILE A 463 -15.41 5.50 8.09
CA ILE A 463 -14.75 6.07 9.28
C ILE A 463 -15.07 7.57 9.48
N SER A 464 -16.11 8.08 8.80
CA SER A 464 -16.52 9.49 8.90
C SER A 464 -16.91 9.92 10.32
N ASP A 465 -17.44 9.00 11.12
CA ASP A 465 -17.82 9.23 12.52
C ASP A 465 -16.61 9.39 13.46
N ARG A 466 -15.41 9.01 13.00
CA ARG A 466 -14.17 9.06 13.79
C ARG A 466 -13.36 10.32 13.57
N PHE A 467 -13.77 11.18 12.63
CA PHE A 467 -13.09 12.42 12.29
C PHE A 467 -14.04 13.60 12.39
N HIS A 468 -13.61 14.66 13.07
CA HIS A 468 -14.37 15.88 13.26
C HIS A 468 -13.74 17.04 12.50
N GLN A 469 -14.54 17.71 11.66
CA GLN A 469 -14.10 18.90 10.94
C GLN A 469 -14.13 20.12 11.89
N VAL A 470 -13.01 20.82 12.01
CA VAL A 470 -12.89 22.10 12.72
C VAL A 470 -13.21 23.22 11.75
N LYS A 471 -14.30 23.95 12.03
CA LYS A 471 -14.85 24.97 11.11
C LYS A 471 -14.02 26.26 11.06
N ASP A 472 -13.33 26.63 12.14
CA ASP A 472 -12.55 27.88 12.22
C ASP A 472 -11.22 27.84 11.45
N VAL A 473 -10.82 26.64 11.00
CA VAL A 473 -9.61 26.45 10.20
C VAL A 473 -10.04 26.25 8.75
N GLU A 474 -10.00 27.32 7.95
CA GLU A 474 -10.34 27.28 6.53
C GLU A 474 -9.24 27.91 5.67
N TYR A 475 -8.88 27.24 4.58
CA TYR A 475 -7.94 27.75 3.57
C TYR A 475 -8.45 27.57 2.15
N GLU A 476 -8.59 28.67 1.41
CA GLU A 476 -8.90 28.61 -0.02
C GLU A 476 -7.68 28.13 -0.83
N SER A 477 -7.88 27.13 -1.69
CA SER A 477 -6.92 26.68 -2.69
C SER A 477 -7.50 26.87 -4.09
N LYS A 478 -6.85 27.74 -4.88
CA LYS A 478 -7.25 27.97 -6.28
C LYS A 478 -6.69 26.86 -7.16
N ILE A 479 -7.56 26.23 -7.93
CA ILE A 479 -7.23 25.11 -8.81
C ILE A 479 -7.10 25.60 -10.24
N TYR A 480 -5.91 25.43 -10.82
CA TYR A 480 -5.60 25.82 -12.18
C TYR A 480 -5.35 24.61 -13.06
N SER A 481 -5.69 24.70 -14.35
CA SER A 481 -5.07 23.83 -15.35
C SER A 481 -3.65 24.33 -15.64
N LEU A 482 -2.67 23.44 -15.65
CA LEU A 482 -1.26 23.78 -15.92
C LEU A 482 -0.82 23.20 -17.26
N VAL A 483 0.09 23.86 -17.98
CA VAL A 483 0.64 23.38 -19.26
C VAL A 483 2.13 23.05 -19.16
N SER A 484 2.62 22.13 -20.00
CA SER A 484 4.00 21.65 -19.95
C SER A 484 5.06 22.68 -20.34
N ASN A 485 4.69 23.68 -21.14
CA ASN A 485 5.59 24.71 -21.65
C ASN A 485 4.88 26.06 -21.76
N GLN A 486 5.61 27.13 -22.10
CA GLN A 486 5.04 28.45 -22.37
C GLN A 486 4.33 28.55 -23.73
N ASP A 487 3.72 27.46 -24.22
CA ASP A 487 2.95 27.50 -25.45
C ASP A 487 1.69 28.37 -25.25
N LYS A 488 1.83 29.65 -25.60
CA LYS A 488 0.77 30.66 -25.55
C LYS A 488 -0.42 30.28 -26.43
N SER A 489 -0.21 29.48 -27.47
CA SER A 489 -1.29 29.02 -28.36
C SER A 489 -2.18 28.00 -27.66
N LEU A 490 -1.57 27.04 -26.94
CA LEU A 490 -2.29 26.05 -26.14
C LEU A 490 -3.03 26.71 -24.98
N ILE A 491 -2.38 27.62 -24.25
CA ILE A 491 -3.01 28.39 -23.16
C ILE A 491 -4.25 29.14 -23.66
N ARG A 492 -4.13 29.83 -24.80
CA ARG A 492 -5.26 30.54 -25.40
C ARG A 492 -6.39 29.58 -25.78
N LYS A 493 -6.06 28.49 -26.47
CA LYS A 493 -7.04 27.45 -26.86
C LYS A 493 -7.79 26.88 -25.65
N ILE A 494 -7.11 26.64 -24.54
CA ILE A 494 -7.73 26.17 -23.30
C ILE A 494 -8.71 27.21 -22.77
N ASN A 495 -8.28 28.47 -22.63
CA ASN A 495 -9.13 29.56 -22.14
C ASN A 495 -10.37 29.73 -23.02
N ASP A 496 -10.18 29.91 -24.34
CA ASP A 496 -11.25 30.11 -25.31
C ASP A 496 -12.25 28.95 -25.26
N GLY A 497 -11.77 27.71 -25.11
CA GLY A 497 -12.65 26.55 -25.04
C GLY A 497 -13.45 26.45 -23.74
N PHE A 498 -12.93 26.92 -22.60
CA PHE A 498 -13.70 27.00 -21.36
C PHE A 498 -14.70 28.16 -21.37
N ASP A 499 -14.43 29.21 -22.14
CA ASP A 499 -15.37 30.34 -22.33
C ASP A 499 -16.60 29.94 -23.18
N LEU A 500 -16.55 28.81 -23.91
CA LEU A 500 -17.70 28.21 -24.60
C LEU A 500 -18.64 27.41 -23.68
N ILE A 501 -18.27 27.22 -22.41
CA ILE A 501 -19.05 26.47 -21.42
C ILE A 501 -19.80 27.48 -20.54
N SER A 502 -21.12 27.35 -20.49
CA SER A 502 -21.96 28.22 -19.67
C SER A 502 -21.82 27.89 -18.17
N GLU A 503 -22.11 28.88 -17.32
CA GLU A 503 -22.12 28.68 -15.87
C GLU A 503 -23.15 27.62 -15.44
N GLN A 504 -24.29 27.54 -16.11
CA GLN A 504 -25.29 26.50 -15.87
C GLN A 504 -24.74 25.10 -16.16
N GLU A 505 -24.04 24.90 -17.27
CA GLU A 505 -23.38 23.61 -17.57
C GLU A 505 -22.34 23.25 -16.49
N LEU A 506 -21.62 24.24 -15.94
CA LEU A 506 -20.66 24.01 -14.84
C LEU A 506 -21.36 23.63 -13.54
N VAL A 507 -22.47 24.28 -13.20
CA VAL A 507 -23.32 23.93 -12.04
C VAL A 507 -23.90 22.52 -12.20
N GLU A 508 -24.35 22.14 -13.40
CA GLU A 508 -24.87 20.79 -13.67
C GLU A 508 -23.78 19.71 -13.50
N ILE A 509 -22.55 19.98 -13.94
CA ILE A 509 -21.42 19.07 -13.67
C ILE A 509 -21.14 19.01 -12.17
N GLU A 510 -21.06 20.15 -11.49
CA GLU A 510 -20.77 20.25 -10.06
C GLU A 510 -21.80 19.50 -9.21
N ASN A 511 -23.09 19.66 -9.50
CA ASN A 511 -24.20 18.99 -8.79
C ASN A 511 -24.13 17.46 -8.85
N ARG A 512 -23.47 16.89 -9.88
CA ARG A 512 -23.27 15.43 -9.99
C ARG A 512 -22.16 14.92 -9.08
N TRP A 513 -21.20 15.77 -8.73
CA TRP A 513 -19.99 15.38 -8.00
C TRP A 513 -19.96 15.89 -6.55
N ILE A 514 -20.58 17.04 -6.27
CA ILE A 514 -20.58 17.70 -4.96
C ILE A 514 -22.01 17.75 -4.42
N THR A 515 -22.30 16.89 -3.45
CA THR A 515 -23.65 16.73 -2.89
C THR A 515 -24.06 17.91 -2.00
N GLU A 516 -23.16 18.34 -1.11
CA GLU A 516 -23.39 19.41 -0.14
C GLU A 516 -23.42 20.78 -0.81
N ILE A 517 -24.55 21.49 -0.73
CA ILE A 517 -24.75 22.83 -1.34
C ILE A 517 -23.69 23.84 -0.87
N PRO A 518 -23.36 23.95 0.44
CA PRO A 518 -22.36 24.92 0.93
C PRO A 518 -20.95 24.68 0.38
N ASP A 519 -20.67 23.45 -0.07
CA ASP A 519 -19.37 23.02 -0.54
C ASP A 519 -19.19 23.20 -2.07
N ARG A 520 -20.24 23.66 -2.76
CA ARG A 520 -20.23 23.93 -4.21
C ARG A 520 -19.55 25.26 -4.51
N TYR A 521 -18.72 25.37 -5.53
CA TYR A 521 -18.04 26.61 -5.92
C TYR A 521 -18.84 27.43 -6.93
N PHE A 522 -19.41 26.79 -7.96
CA PHE A 522 -20.23 27.49 -8.96
C PHE A 522 -21.62 27.79 -8.38
N GLY A 523 -22.18 26.87 -7.60
CA GLY A 523 -23.46 27.07 -6.91
C GLY A 523 -23.45 28.12 -5.81
N THR A 524 -22.30 28.39 -5.15
CA THR A 524 -22.22 29.33 -4.01
C THR A 524 -21.44 30.61 -4.28
N LYS A 525 -20.97 30.84 -5.51
CA LYS A 525 -20.06 31.96 -5.85
C LYS A 525 -20.69 33.33 -5.57
N LYS A 526 -20.64 33.76 -4.31
CA LYS A 526 -20.98 35.09 -3.76
C LYS A 526 -22.34 35.65 -4.18
N SER A 527 -23.43 35.06 -3.70
CA SER A 527 -24.59 35.88 -3.37
C SER A 527 -24.38 36.47 -1.96
N LYS A 528 -23.67 37.60 -1.86
CA LYS A 528 -24.14 38.58 -0.86
C LYS A 528 -25.57 38.85 -1.30
N PHE A 529 -26.56 38.53 -0.47
CA PHE A 529 -27.97 38.74 -0.81
C PHE A 529 -28.17 40.21 -1.23
N ASN A 530 -28.16 40.44 -2.54
CA ASN A 530 -28.11 41.77 -3.16
C ASN A 530 -29.16 41.79 -4.25
N LEU A 531 -30.21 42.54 -3.97
CA LEU A 531 -31.30 42.76 -4.90
C LEU A 531 -30.92 43.84 -5.90
N THR A 532 -31.23 43.62 -7.17
CA THR A 532 -31.08 44.63 -8.22
C THR A 532 -32.10 45.76 -8.03
N THR A 533 -31.93 46.88 -8.72
CA THR A 533 -32.84 48.03 -8.58
C THR A 533 -34.29 47.68 -8.95
N ASP A 534 -34.49 46.87 -9.99
CA ASP A 534 -35.80 46.37 -10.42
C ASP A 534 -36.41 45.38 -9.41
N GLU A 535 -35.61 44.51 -8.81
CA GLU A 535 -36.09 43.59 -7.76
C GLU A 535 -36.50 44.33 -6.48
N LYS A 536 -35.77 45.39 -6.11
CA LYS A 536 -36.16 46.26 -4.98
C LYS A 536 -37.47 47.00 -5.27
N ALA A 537 -37.64 47.53 -6.47
CA ALA A 537 -38.89 48.18 -6.88
C ALA A 537 -40.05 47.17 -6.87
N TRP A 538 -39.81 45.97 -7.38
CA TRP A 538 -40.78 44.88 -7.37
C TRP A 538 -41.27 44.51 -5.97
N LEU A 539 -40.37 44.41 -4.99
CA LEU A 539 -40.73 44.12 -3.60
C LEU A 539 -41.56 45.22 -2.94
N VAL A 540 -41.36 46.48 -3.35
CA VAL A 540 -42.19 47.61 -2.88
C VAL A 540 -43.58 47.56 -3.50
N GLU A 541 -43.68 47.22 -4.79
CA GLU A 541 -44.96 47.12 -5.51
C GLU A 541 -45.76 45.86 -5.14
N ASN A 542 -45.08 44.77 -4.79
CA ASN A 542 -45.69 43.46 -4.52
C ASN A 542 -45.23 42.93 -3.15
N PRO A 543 -45.63 43.59 -2.04
CA PRO A 543 -45.16 43.23 -0.70
C PRO A 543 -45.74 41.90 -0.20
N ASN A 544 -46.85 41.43 -0.77
CA ASN A 544 -47.54 40.20 -0.39
C ASN A 544 -47.52 39.20 -1.55
N MET A 545 -47.27 37.93 -1.24
CA MET A 545 -47.33 36.81 -2.19
C MET A 545 -48.14 35.66 -1.59
N THR A 546 -48.86 34.93 -2.44
CA THR A 546 -49.54 33.69 -2.04
C THR A 546 -48.63 32.47 -2.22
N VAL A 547 -48.51 31.65 -1.18
CA VAL A 547 -47.73 30.41 -1.18
C VAL A 547 -48.68 29.24 -0.98
N ALA A 548 -48.76 28.37 -1.97
CA ALA A 548 -49.56 27.16 -1.89
C ALA A 548 -48.78 26.04 -1.20
N ILE A 549 -49.45 25.35 -0.28
CA ILE A 549 -48.96 24.18 0.46
C ILE A 549 -50.06 23.13 0.61
N VAL A 550 -49.69 21.87 0.86
CA VAL A 550 -50.65 20.83 1.24
C VAL A 550 -50.88 20.79 2.77
N GLU A 551 -52.06 20.31 3.17
CA GLU A 551 -52.49 20.31 4.57
C GLU A 551 -51.77 19.29 5.47
N ASP A 552 -51.33 18.16 4.91
CA ASP A 552 -50.74 17.06 5.68
C ASP A 552 -49.57 16.37 4.95
N TRP A 553 -48.41 17.03 4.94
CA TRP A 553 -47.17 16.47 4.39
C TRP A 553 -45.97 16.73 5.31
N LYS A 554 -46.09 16.18 6.53
CA LYS A 554 -45.04 16.25 7.56
C LYS A 554 -43.75 15.53 7.11
N PRO A 555 -42.55 16.06 7.43
CA PRO A 555 -42.28 17.31 8.15
C PRO A 555 -42.15 18.54 7.24
N TYR A 556 -42.47 18.45 5.95
CA TYR A 556 -42.23 19.52 4.99
C TYR A 556 -43.24 20.66 5.12
N GLU A 557 -44.52 20.35 5.03
CA GLU A 557 -45.60 21.33 5.16
C GLU A 557 -46.86 20.64 5.67
N PHE A 558 -47.46 21.23 6.69
CA PHE A 558 -48.67 20.72 7.28
C PHE A 558 -49.34 21.79 8.14
N VAL A 559 -50.57 21.55 8.53
CA VAL A 559 -51.28 22.35 9.53
C VAL A 559 -51.14 21.67 10.89
N ASP A 560 -50.64 22.39 11.90
CA ASP A 560 -50.50 21.86 13.25
C ASP A 560 -51.82 21.87 14.04
N ASP A 561 -51.78 21.35 15.27
CA ASP A 561 -52.96 21.23 16.15
C ASP A 561 -53.57 22.59 16.51
N ASP A 562 -52.81 23.68 16.39
CA ASP A 562 -53.27 25.05 16.64
C ASP A 562 -53.91 25.68 15.38
N GLY A 563 -53.92 24.97 14.25
CA GLY A 563 -54.47 25.42 12.98
C GLY A 563 -53.50 26.31 12.18
N GLU A 564 -52.23 26.36 12.57
CA GLU A 564 -51.21 27.18 11.93
C GLU A 564 -50.37 26.35 10.94
N VAL A 565 -49.85 27.04 9.93
CA VAL A 565 -48.95 26.42 8.95
C VAL A 565 -47.59 26.18 9.59
N SER A 566 -47.19 24.92 9.60
CA SER A 566 -45.98 24.40 10.23
C SER A 566 -45.18 23.53 9.26
N GLY A 567 -43.89 23.35 9.54
CA GLY A 567 -42.97 22.52 8.77
C GLY A 567 -41.78 23.27 8.18
N ILE A 568 -40.94 22.53 7.45
CA ILE A 568 -39.74 23.04 6.77
C ILE A 568 -40.11 24.18 5.81
N SER A 569 -41.18 24.03 5.02
CA SER A 569 -41.66 25.07 4.10
C SER A 569 -41.95 26.38 4.84
N ARG A 570 -42.55 26.32 6.03
CA ARG A 570 -42.82 27.54 6.82
C ARG A 570 -41.53 28.25 7.22
N ASP A 571 -40.61 27.53 7.85
CA ASP A 571 -39.34 28.12 8.31
C ASP A 571 -38.52 28.72 7.15
N MET A 572 -38.61 28.11 5.97
CA MET A 572 -37.98 28.60 4.73
C MET A 572 -38.55 29.94 4.29
N PHE A 573 -39.87 30.13 4.34
CA PHE A 573 -40.50 31.40 3.98
C PHE A 573 -40.34 32.46 5.08
N ASP A 574 -40.22 32.07 6.35
CA ASP A 574 -39.81 33.01 7.42
C ASP A 574 -38.40 33.56 7.15
N LEU A 575 -37.48 32.72 6.68
CA LEU A 575 -36.16 33.15 6.21
C LEU A 575 -36.27 34.05 4.98
N ALA A 576 -37.10 33.69 4.00
CA ALA A 576 -37.36 34.52 2.82
C ALA A 576 -37.87 35.92 3.23
N THR A 577 -38.79 36.01 4.19
CA THR A 577 -39.28 37.27 4.75
C THR A 577 -38.17 38.06 5.43
N ARG A 578 -37.31 37.41 6.23
CA ARG A 578 -36.15 38.07 6.86
C ARG A 578 -35.18 38.67 5.85
N LEU A 579 -34.96 38.00 4.72
CA LEU A 579 -34.04 38.44 3.67
C LEU A 579 -34.65 39.52 2.77
N THR A 580 -35.92 39.37 2.37
CA THR A 580 -36.57 40.22 1.36
C THR A 580 -37.42 41.34 1.94
N GLY A 581 -37.92 41.18 3.17
CA GLY A 581 -38.98 42.01 3.75
C GLY A 581 -40.39 41.72 3.19
N GLN A 582 -40.53 40.74 2.28
CA GLN A 582 -41.81 40.34 1.69
C GLN A 582 -42.58 39.41 2.62
N THR A 583 -43.90 39.54 2.64
CA THR A 583 -44.81 38.70 3.43
C THR A 583 -45.48 37.64 2.55
N TYR A 584 -45.65 36.45 3.11
CA TYR A 584 -46.18 35.28 2.40
C TYR A 584 -47.44 34.78 3.10
N GLU A 585 -48.55 34.76 2.36
CA GLU A 585 -49.83 34.22 2.81
C GLU A 585 -49.97 32.78 2.33
N PHE A 586 -50.13 31.84 3.25
CA PHE A 586 -50.22 30.42 2.92
C PHE A 586 -51.65 30.03 2.55
N LYS A 587 -51.82 29.47 1.35
CA LYS A 587 -53.07 28.86 0.90
C LYS A 587 -52.96 27.35 1.05
N ILE A 588 -53.81 26.79 1.90
CA ILE A 588 -53.80 25.36 2.26
C ILE A 588 -54.66 24.59 1.28
N TYR A 589 -54.15 23.46 0.80
CA TYR A 589 -54.83 22.55 -0.11
C TYR A 589 -54.99 21.16 0.51
N PRO A 590 -56.16 20.50 0.37
CA PRO A 590 -56.36 19.14 0.89
C PRO A 590 -55.49 18.10 0.19
N THR A 591 -55.25 18.30 -1.11
CA THR A 591 -54.49 17.35 -1.92
C THR A 591 -53.46 18.06 -2.79
N TRP A 592 -52.38 17.34 -3.09
CA TRP A 592 -51.35 17.80 -4.03
C TRP A 592 -51.90 18.07 -5.43
N GLU A 593 -52.91 17.31 -5.86
CA GLU A 593 -53.53 17.48 -7.18
C GLU A 593 -54.24 18.83 -7.32
N GLU A 594 -55.04 19.21 -6.32
CA GLU A 594 -55.74 20.50 -6.31
C GLU A 594 -54.74 21.67 -6.32
N LEU A 595 -53.69 21.57 -5.51
CA LEU A 595 -52.60 22.55 -5.47
C LEU A 595 -51.92 22.67 -6.84
N TYR A 596 -51.54 21.54 -7.41
CA TYR A 596 -50.82 21.49 -8.69
C TYR A 596 -51.66 22.08 -9.83
N GLN A 597 -52.95 21.77 -9.87
CA GLN A 597 -53.85 22.28 -10.89
C GLN A 597 -54.05 23.80 -10.76
N ASP A 598 -54.24 24.31 -9.55
CA ASP A 598 -54.36 25.75 -9.31
C ASP A 598 -53.06 26.51 -9.61
N PHE A 599 -51.89 25.90 -9.35
CA PHE A 599 -50.61 26.50 -9.73
C PHE A 599 -50.42 26.54 -11.24
N LYS A 600 -50.81 25.46 -11.95
CA LYS A 600 -50.77 25.40 -13.42
C LYS A 600 -51.73 26.41 -14.06
N ASP A 601 -52.88 26.65 -13.43
CA ASP A 601 -53.86 27.66 -13.85
C ASP A 601 -53.50 29.09 -13.40
N GLU A 602 -52.30 29.30 -12.86
CA GLU A 602 -51.78 30.59 -12.35
C GLU A 602 -52.65 31.25 -11.24
N LYS A 603 -53.42 30.46 -10.49
CA LYS A 603 -54.27 30.96 -9.37
C LYS A 603 -53.51 31.20 -8.07
N VAL A 604 -52.27 30.73 -7.97
CA VAL A 604 -51.37 30.92 -6.83
C VAL A 604 -50.00 31.38 -7.33
N ASP A 605 -49.32 32.22 -6.55
CA ASP A 605 -48.08 32.85 -6.99
C ASP A 605 -46.89 31.90 -6.89
N ILE A 606 -46.80 31.17 -5.78
CA ILE A 606 -45.65 30.36 -5.39
C ILE A 606 -46.12 29.00 -4.88
N VAL A 607 -45.38 27.94 -5.20
CA VAL A 607 -45.48 26.62 -4.56
C VAL A 607 -44.20 26.38 -3.78
N ALA A 608 -44.35 26.08 -2.49
CA ALA A 608 -43.22 26.00 -1.57
C ALA A 608 -42.25 24.88 -1.91
N ASN A 609 -42.78 23.69 -2.19
CA ASN A 609 -41.98 22.51 -2.45
C ASN A 609 -42.51 21.77 -3.69
N ILE A 610 -41.73 21.77 -4.77
CA ILE A 610 -42.09 21.12 -6.03
C ILE A 610 -40.85 20.64 -6.78
N THR A 611 -40.90 19.43 -7.33
CA THR A 611 -39.83 18.92 -8.22
C THR A 611 -39.90 19.62 -9.58
N ALA A 612 -38.79 20.23 -10.01
CA ALA A 612 -38.68 20.81 -11.35
C ALA A 612 -38.62 19.69 -12.42
N SER A 613 -39.37 19.86 -13.50
CA SER A 613 -39.30 18.99 -14.69
C SER A 613 -39.44 19.82 -15.97
N ASP A 614 -39.04 19.28 -17.12
CA ASP A 614 -39.12 19.99 -18.40
C ASP A 614 -40.56 20.42 -18.72
N ASP A 615 -41.53 19.54 -18.47
CA ASP A 615 -42.97 19.81 -18.65
C ASP A 615 -43.43 20.96 -17.74
N ARG A 616 -42.90 21.04 -16.52
CA ARG A 616 -43.26 22.08 -15.54
C ARG A 616 -42.58 23.42 -15.83
N ARG A 617 -41.34 23.41 -16.32
CA ARG A 617 -40.60 24.63 -16.73
C ARG A 617 -41.31 25.39 -17.86
N ALA A 618 -42.18 24.73 -18.61
CA ALA A 618 -43.02 25.37 -19.62
C ALA A 618 -43.96 26.43 -19.02
N PHE A 619 -44.50 26.21 -17.81
CA PHE A 619 -45.51 27.07 -17.18
C PHE A 619 -45.10 27.66 -15.82
N ALA A 620 -43.89 27.39 -15.33
CA ALA A 620 -43.38 27.98 -14.09
C ALA A 620 -41.87 28.29 -14.15
N HIS A 621 -41.43 29.16 -13.27
CA HIS A 621 -40.03 29.35 -12.91
C HIS A 621 -39.70 28.47 -11.70
N PHE A 622 -38.52 27.87 -11.71
CA PHE A 622 -38.03 27.06 -10.60
C PHE A 622 -36.71 27.62 -10.12
N THR A 623 -36.53 27.67 -8.81
CA THR A 623 -35.22 27.97 -8.23
C THR A 623 -34.23 26.85 -8.52
N THR A 624 -33.00 26.97 -8.03
CA THR A 624 -32.12 25.84 -7.77
C THR A 624 -32.68 24.96 -6.66
N ALA A 625 -32.29 23.68 -6.67
CA ALA A 625 -32.71 22.73 -5.65
C ALA A 625 -32.11 23.13 -4.30
N TYR A 626 -32.96 23.33 -3.30
CA TYR A 626 -32.55 23.72 -1.96
C TYR A 626 -32.50 22.56 -0.98
N TRP A 627 -33.13 21.43 -1.32
CA TRP A 627 -33.14 20.23 -0.49
C TRP A 627 -33.12 18.96 -1.34
N ARG A 628 -32.35 17.95 -0.92
CA ARG A 628 -32.30 16.64 -1.57
C ARG A 628 -32.77 15.56 -0.61
N THR A 629 -33.73 14.73 -1.01
CA THR A 629 -34.32 13.71 -0.14
C THR A 629 -34.38 12.35 -0.83
N PRO A 630 -33.81 11.29 -0.24
CA PRO A 630 -33.86 9.97 -0.84
C PRO A 630 -35.30 9.44 -0.89
N TRP A 631 -35.61 8.76 -1.99
CA TRP A 631 -36.84 7.99 -2.09
C TRP A 631 -36.76 6.73 -1.24
N SER A 632 -37.89 6.33 -0.70
CA SER A 632 -38.02 5.18 0.17
C SER A 632 -39.31 4.43 -0.12
N VAL A 633 -39.38 3.19 0.37
CA VAL A 633 -40.58 2.38 0.31
C VAL A 633 -40.94 1.83 1.67
N ILE A 634 -42.21 1.98 2.04
CA ILE A 634 -42.80 1.34 3.20
C ILE A 634 -43.28 -0.05 2.78
N THR A 635 -42.84 -1.08 3.48
CA THR A 635 -43.27 -2.47 3.24
C THR A 635 -43.63 -3.19 4.53
N HIS A 636 -44.28 -4.36 4.42
CA HIS A 636 -44.47 -5.25 5.56
C HIS A 636 -43.13 -5.75 6.10
N LYS A 637 -42.97 -5.82 7.44
CA LYS A 637 -41.69 -6.20 8.08
C LYS A 637 -41.13 -7.57 7.65
N SER A 638 -41.98 -8.45 7.12
CA SER A 638 -41.60 -9.77 6.58
C SER A 638 -40.81 -9.71 5.27
N ILE A 639 -40.82 -8.59 4.55
CA ILE A 639 -40.08 -8.44 3.30
C ILE A 639 -38.62 -8.13 3.63
N ASP A 640 -37.66 -8.90 3.11
CA ASP A 640 -36.23 -8.65 3.34
C ASP A 640 -35.77 -7.27 2.84
N ASN A 641 -34.58 -6.81 3.27
CA ASN A 641 -34.12 -5.48 2.93
C ASN A 641 -34.16 -5.21 1.41
N VAL A 642 -34.82 -4.11 1.03
CA VAL A 642 -35.01 -3.72 -0.37
C VAL A 642 -34.08 -2.56 -0.70
N GLY A 643 -32.83 -2.86 -1.06
CA GLY A 643 -31.86 -1.83 -1.50
C GLY A 643 -32.03 -1.37 -2.94
N SER A 644 -32.88 -2.02 -3.75
CA SER A 644 -33.08 -1.66 -5.16
C SER A 644 -34.54 -1.72 -5.55
N ILE A 645 -35.01 -0.71 -6.30
CA ILE A 645 -36.39 -0.63 -6.79
C ILE A 645 -36.74 -1.80 -7.71
N LYS A 646 -35.73 -2.40 -8.36
CA LYS A 646 -35.91 -3.56 -9.26
C LYS A 646 -36.48 -4.78 -8.54
N LYS A 647 -36.40 -4.86 -7.21
CA LYS A 647 -37.08 -5.91 -6.43
C LYS A 647 -38.61 -5.82 -6.51
N PHE A 648 -39.17 -4.71 -7.00
CA PHE A 648 -40.59 -4.51 -7.23
C PHE A 648 -41.04 -4.86 -8.66
N TYR A 649 -40.21 -5.50 -9.48
CA TYR A 649 -40.66 -6.00 -10.78
C TYR A 649 -41.80 -7.02 -10.61
N GLY A 650 -42.92 -6.76 -11.30
CA GLY A 650 -44.17 -7.51 -11.17
C GLY A 650 -44.95 -7.26 -9.88
N LYS A 651 -44.48 -6.33 -9.03
CA LYS A 651 -45.11 -5.95 -7.77
C LYS A 651 -45.87 -4.63 -7.90
N ARG A 652 -46.83 -4.41 -7.01
CA ARG A 652 -47.67 -3.21 -6.98
C ARG A 652 -47.12 -2.19 -6.00
N LEU A 653 -46.76 -1.02 -6.51
CA LEU A 653 -46.20 0.07 -5.73
C LEU A 653 -47.23 1.21 -5.70
N ALA A 654 -47.69 1.60 -4.50
CA ALA A 654 -48.54 2.76 -4.37
C ALA A 654 -47.70 4.04 -4.49
N ILE A 655 -48.18 4.98 -5.30
CA ILE A 655 -47.57 6.30 -5.49
C ILE A 655 -48.69 7.35 -5.49
N ILE A 656 -48.48 8.43 -4.74
CA ILE A 656 -49.45 9.52 -4.64
C ILE A 656 -49.64 10.19 -6.02
N GLN A 657 -50.90 10.50 -6.34
CA GLN A 657 -51.29 11.15 -7.58
C GLN A 657 -50.56 12.49 -7.78
N GLY A 658 -50.08 12.73 -9.00
CA GLY A 658 -49.38 13.97 -9.38
C GLY A 658 -47.89 14.01 -9.03
N TYR A 659 -47.33 12.97 -8.39
CA TYR A 659 -45.89 12.88 -8.18
C TYR A 659 -45.15 12.65 -9.50
N GLN A 660 -44.08 13.42 -9.72
CA GLN A 660 -43.28 13.34 -10.95
C GLN A 660 -42.64 11.95 -11.13
N ILE A 661 -42.34 11.27 -10.03
CA ILE A 661 -41.71 9.95 -10.00
C ILE A 661 -42.53 8.87 -10.73
N ILE A 662 -43.84 9.08 -10.92
CA ILE A 662 -44.70 8.18 -11.69
C ILE A 662 -44.17 8.04 -13.13
N LYS A 663 -43.82 9.15 -13.77
CA LYS A 663 -43.26 9.16 -15.14
C LYS A 663 -41.90 8.48 -15.16
N ASP A 664 -41.04 8.79 -14.19
CA ASP A 664 -39.71 8.17 -14.08
C ASP A 664 -39.77 6.65 -13.90
N ILE A 665 -40.70 6.16 -13.07
CA ILE A 665 -40.88 4.72 -12.86
C ILE A 665 -41.49 4.05 -14.08
N HIS A 666 -42.47 4.69 -14.72
CA HIS A 666 -43.05 4.17 -15.95
C HIS A 666 -42.00 4.02 -17.07
N ASP A 667 -41.15 5.04 -17.27
CA ASP A 667 -40.16 5.07 -18.34
C ASP A 667 -38.96 4.16 -18.06
N LYS A 668 -38.45 4.13 -16.82
CA LYS A 668 -37.21 3.40 -16.46
C LYS A 668 -37.47 1.98 -15.95
N TYR A 669 -38.64 1.75 -15.34
CA TYR A 669 -38.99 0.51 -14.65
C TYR A 669 -40.39 0.01 -15.05
N PRO A 670 -40.67 -0.21 -16.34
CA PRO A 670 -42.02 -0.52 -16.85
C PRO A 670 -42.62 -1.83 -16.33
N GLN A 671 -41.83 -2.66 -15.66
CA GLN A 671 -42.29 -3.91 -15.04
C GLN A 671 -42.91 -3.71 -13.65
N ILE A 672 -42.76 -2.52 -13.06
CA ILE A 672 -43.39 -2.18 -11.77
C ILE A 672 -44.83 -1.78 -12.05
N ILE A 673 -45.77 -2.36 -11.31
CA ILE A 673 -47.18 -2.03 -11.43
C ILE A 673 -47.45 -0.82 -10.54
N ILE A 674 -47.60 0.36 -11.14
CA ILE A 674 -47.91 1.59 -10.39
C ILE A 674 -49.39 1.56 -9.99
N HIS A 675 -49.66 1.74 -8.69
CA HIS A 675 -51.00 1.94 -8.16
C HIS A 675 -51.13 3.40 -7.68
N VAL A 676 -51.86 4.21 -8.43
CA VAL A 676 -52.03 5.63 -8.09
C VAL A 676 -53.05 5.75 -6.96
N VAL A 677 -52.71 6.49 -5.91
CA VAL A 677 -53.53 6.73 -4.72
C VAL A 677 -53.69 8.23 -4.47
N LYS A 678 -54.77 8.62 -3.81
CA LYS A 678 -55.08 10.03 -3.51
C LYS A 678 -54.22 10.60 -2.39
N ASP A 679 -54.00 9.79 -1.35
CA ASP A 679 -53.29 10.17 -0.12
C ASP A 679 -52.64 8.94 0.55
N PHE A 680 -51.90 9.20 1.62
CA PHE A 680 -51.22 8.16 2.41
C PHE A 680 -52.18 7.19 3.09
N ASP A 681 -53.36 7.65 3.48
CA ASP A 681 -54.34 6.83 4.20
C ASP A 681 -54.92 5.74 3.30
N GLU A 682 -55.26 6.08 2.05
CA GLU A 682 -55.62 5.10 1.03
C GLU A 682 -54.49 4.10 0.78
N ALA A 683 -53.25 4.59 0.62
CA ALA A 683 -52.08 3.74 0.42
C ALA A 683 -51.89 2.74 1.57
N GLN A 684 -52.09 3.20 2.80
CA GLN A 684 -51.98 2.39 4.00
C GLN A 684 -53.07 1.32 4.08
N GLU A 685 -54.33 1.66 3.80
CA GLU A 685 -55.44 0.69 3.78
C GLU A 685 -55.16 -0.43 2.78
N LEU A 686 -54.69 -0.07 1.58
CA LEU A 686 -54.32 -1.02 0.55
C LEU A 686 -53.13 -1.90 0.97
N LEU A 687 -52.12 -1.33 1.65
CA LEU A 687 -50.97 -2.08 2.15
C LEU A 687 -51.38 -3.06 3.26
N LYS A 688 -52.23 -2.62 4.19
CA LYS A 688 -52.80 -3.47 5.26
C LYS A 688 -53.65 -4.61 4.69
N ALA A 689 -54.39 -4.34 3.61
CA ALA A 689 -55.19 -5.34 2.91
C ALA A 689 -54.35 -6.30 2.03
N GLY A 690 -53.04 -6.06 1.88
CA GLY A 690 -52.17 -6.85 0.99
C GLY A 690 -52.49 -6.66 -0.49
N LEU A 691 -53.19 -5.58 -0.86
CA LEU A 691 -53.54 -5.25 -2.25
C LEU A 691 -52.39 -4.57 -2.99
N ILE A 692 -51.41 -4.03 -2.27
CA ILE A 692 -50.15 -3.49 -2.77
C ILE A 692 -48.96 -4.09 -2.00
N ASP A 693 -47.77 -4.05 -2.59
CA ASP A 693 -46.53 -4.59 -2.00
C ASP A 693 -45.69 -3.52 -1.27
N GLY A 694 -45.90 -2.24 -1.57
CA GLY A 694 -45.24 -1.15 -0.88
C GLY A 694 -45.78 0.23 -1.24
N ILE A 695 -45.50 1.22 -0.39
CA ILE A 695 -45.86 2.63 -0.58
C ILE A 695 -44.57 3.41 -0.83
N LEU A 696 -44.46 4.09 -1.96
CA LEU A 696 -43.29 4.88 -2.34
C LEU A 696 -43.46 6.33 -1.93
N ASP A 697 -42.55 6.81 -1.10
CA ASP A 697 -42.47 8.23 -0.75
C ASP A 697 -41.06 8.63 -0.29
N LEU A 698 -40.86 9.90 0.00
CA LEU A 698 -39.65 10.45 0.59
C LEU A 698 -39.40 9.85 1.98
N MET A 699 -38.12 9.56 2.26
CA MET A 699 -37.72 8.90 3.51
C MET A 699 -38.22 9.61 4.79
N PRO A 700 -38.09 10.95 4.95
CA PRO A 700 -38.59 11.65 6.13
C PRO A 700 -40.10 11.58 6.29
N VAL A 701 -40.85 11.67 5.19
CA VAL A 701 -42.32 11.56 5.17
C VAL A 701 -42.73 10.16 5.62
N SER A 702 -42.09 9.14 5.05
CA SER A 702 -42.32 7.74 5.42
C SER A 702 -42.00 7.47 6.89
N ALA A 703 -40.89 8.03 7.39
CA ALA A 703 -40.46 7.87 8.78
C ALA A 703 -41.45 8.52 9.76
N GLN A 704 -41.83 9.77 9.50
CA GLN A 704 -42.82 10.50 10.29
C GLN A 704 -44.16 9.78 10.28
N TYR A 705 -44.63 9.34 9.11
CA TYR A 705 -45.91 8.64 8.98
C TYR A 705 -45.96 7.33 9.78
N LEU A 706 -44.88 6.53 9.76
CA LEU A 706 -44.81 5.31 10.58
C LEU A 706 -44.82 5.61 12.08
N GLN A 707 -44.21 6.72 12.50
CA GLN A 707 -44.15 7.17 13.88
C GLN A 707 -45.53 7.64 14.38
N ASP A 708 -46.17 8.55 13.66
CA ASP A 708 -47.46 9.15 14.04
C ASP A 708 -48.57 8.10 14.11
N ASN A 709 -48.55 7.11 13.21
CA ASN A 709 -49.58 6.07 13.13
C ASN A 709 -49.23 4.80 13.94
N SER A 710 -48.11 4.78 14.67
CA SER A 710 -47.67 3.65 15.51
C SER A 710 -47.65 2.29 14.79
N LEU A 711 -47.26 2.28 13.51
CA LEU A 711 -47.42 1.12 12.63
C LEU A 711 -46.27 0.11 12.75
N GLN A 712 -46.23 -0.62 13.87
CA GLN A 712 -45.13 -1.54 14.18
C GLN A 712 -44.98 -2.73 13.21
N GLN A 713 -45.94 -2.99 12.32
CA GLN A 713 -45.90 -4.09 11.34
C GLN A 713 -45.21 -3.72 10.02
N PHE A 714 -44.90 -2.45 9.80
CA PHE A 714 -44.25 -1.96 8.59
C PHE A 714 -42.82 -1.46 8.88
N LYS A 715 -42.01 -1.36 7.82
CA LYS A 715 -40.65 -0.80 7.87
C LYS A 715 -40.33 -0.06 6.58
N ILE A 716 -39.34 0.83 6.66
CA ILE A 716 -38.88 1.65 5.54
C ILE A 716 -37.61 1.05 4.95
N HIS A 717 -37.52 1.10 3.62
CA HIS A 717 -36.31 0.81 2.87
C HIS A 717 -35.94 2.01 2.01
N VAL A 718 -34.66 2.30 1.88
CA VAL A 718 -34.14 3.33 0.98
C VAL A 718 -33.57 2.65 -0.26
N PHE A 719 -33.83 3.22 -1.43
CA PHE A 719 -33.33 2.69 -2.70
C PHE A 719 -31.96 3.28 -3.06
N ASP A 720 -31.02 2.43 -3.42
CA ASP A 720 -29.70 2.84 -3.89
C ASP A 720 -29.74 3.34 -5.35
N ASP A 721 -30.73 2.89 -6.13
CA ASP A 721 -30.81 3.05 -7.58
C ASP A 721 -31.92 3.98 -8.10
N LEU A 722 -32.81 4.46 -7.22
CA LEU A 722 -33.89 5.40 -7.60
C LEU A 722 -33.48 6.87 -7.48
N GLY A 723 -32.35 7.15 -6.82
CA GLY A 723 -31.85 8.50 -6.60
C GLY A 723 -32.63 9.23 -5.50
N SER A 724 -32.69 10.56 -5.61
CA SER A 724 -33.34 11.43 -4.61
C SER A 724 -34.24 12.43 -5.30
N ASP A 725 -35.31 12.83 -4.63
CA ASP A 725 -36.05 14.02 -5.01
C ASP A 725 -35.23 15.28 -4.69
N ASN A 726 -35.37 16.28 -5.54
CA ASN A 726 -34.75 17.58 -5.39
C ASN A 726 -35.87 18.62 -5.27
N ALA A 727 -36.05 19.15 -4.08
CA ALA A 727 -37.06 20.16 -3.79
C ALA A 727 -36.65 21.52 -4.36
N HIS A 728 -37.56 22.16 -5.07
CA HIS A 728 -37.42 23.51 -5.61
C HIS A 728 -38.61 24.37 -5.21
N ILE A 729 -38.44 25.68 -5.21
CA ILE A 729 -39.56 26.62 -5.13
C ILE A 729 -40.06 26.86 -6.54
N GLY A 730 -41.37 26.66 -6.75
CA GLY A 730 -42.04 26.98 -8.00
C GLY A 730 -42.65 28.38 -7.93
N VAL A 731 -42.42 29.21 -8.93
CA VAL A 731 -43.04 30.55 -9.06
C VAL A 731 -43.79 30.61 -10.39
N LYS A 732 -45.02 31.12 -10.40
CA LYS A 732 -45.84 31.19 -11.62
C LYS A 732 -45.11 31.95 -12.74
N LYS A 733 -45.32 31.54 -13.99
CA LYS A 733 -44.51 32.03 -15.13
C LYS A 733 -44.54 33.54 -15.29
N SER A 734 -45.69 34.15 -15.05
CA SER A 734 -45.91 35.59 -15.18
C SER A 734 -45.08 36.43 -14.19
N LEU A 735 -44.56 35.86 -13.09
CA LEU A 735 -43.76 36.56 -12.09
C LEU A 735 -42.25 36.27 -12.21
N SER A 736 -41.67 36.53 -13.37
CA SER A 736 -40.23 36.27 -13.60
C SER A 736 -39.30 37.04 -12.66
N VAL A 737 -39.69 38.24 -12.20
CA VAL A 737 -38.90 39.01 -11.21
C VAL A 737 -38.94 38.32 -9.84
N GLN A 738 -40.12 37.86 -9.41
CA GLN A 738 -40.26 37.07 -8.18
C GLN A 738 -39.45 35.78 -8.23
N GLY A 739 -39.43 35.09 -9.38
CA GLY A 739 -38.60 33.90 -9.57
C GLY A 739 -37.10 34.16 -9.34
N ARG A 740 -36.58 35.29 -9.83
CA ARG A 740 -35.18 35.71 -9.57
C ARG A 740 -34.92 36.04 -8.10
N ILE A 741 -35.88 36.65 -7.43
CA ILE A 741 -35.77 36.95 -5.99
C ILE A 741 -35.72 35.65 -5.19
N MET A 742 -36.60 34.69 -5.49
CA MET A 742 -36.61 33.38 -4.84
C MET A 742 -35.33 32.57 -5.12
N GLU A 743 -34.77 32.67 -6.32
CA GLU A 743 -33.45 32.11 -6.60
C GLU A 743 -32.38 32.70 -5.67
N LYS A 744 -32.37 34.02 -5.49
CA LYS A 744 -31.42 34.68 -4.59
C LYS A 744 -31.64 34.35 -3.13
N VAL A 745 -32.89 34.17 -2.71
CA VAL A 745 -33.23 33.69 -1.37
C VAL A 745 -32.62 32.31 -1.16
N VAL A 746 -32.86 31.37 -2.07
CA VAL A 746 -32.32 30.01 -1.99
C VAL A 746 -30.79 30.01 -1.96
N GLN A 747 -30.15 30.80 -2.82
CA GLN A 747 -28.69 30.92 -2.86
C GLN A 747 -28.07 31.59 -1.64
N ALA A 748 -28.85 32.40 -0.90
CA ALA A 748 -28.39 33.10 0.30
C ALA A 748 -28.54 32.28 1.58
N MET A 749 -29.19 31.11 1.54
CA MET A 749 -29.39 30.27 2.72
C MET A 749 -28.05 29.68 3.17
N SER A 750 -27.68 29.95 4.41
CA SER A 750 -26.45 29.43 4.98
C SER A 750 -26.61 27.95 5.35
N LYS A 751 -25.49 27.23 5.47
CA LYS A 751 -25.47 25.87 6.04
C LYS A 751 -26.11 25.83 7.43
N GLU A 752 -25.93 26.88 8.23
CA GLU A 752 -26.48 26.99 9.57
C GLU A 752 -28.01 27.15 9.55
N ASP A 753 -28.57 27.94 8.62
CA ASP A 753 -30.03 28.07 8.47
C ASP A 753 -30.65 26.71 8.14
N ILE A 754 -30.06 25.98 7.18
CA ILE A 754 -30.49 24.64 6.75
C ILE A 754 -30.40 23.62 7.90
N GLU A 755 -29.27 23.57 8.62
CA GLU A 755 -29.10 22.67 9.77
C GLU A 755 -30.07 22.99 10.92
N ASN A 756 -30.35 24.27 11.18
CA ASN A 756 -31.26 24.69 12.24
C ASN A 756 -32.72 24.35 11.92
N ILE A 757 -33.14 24.53 10.67
CA ILE A 757 -34.46 24.11 10.19
C ILE A 757 -34.58 22.59 10.36
N LEU A 758 -33.58 21.82 9.92
CA LEU A 758 -33.60 20.37 10.13
C LEU A 758 -33.68 19.94 11.57
N LYS A 759 -32.86 20.51 12.47
CA LYS A 759 -32.86 20.13 13.88
C LYS A 759 -34.22 20.34 14.55
N ARG A 760 -35.00 21.33 14.08
CA ARG A 760 -36.35 21.59 14.59
C ARG A 760 -37.33 20.48 14.21
N TRP A 761 -37.23 19.97 12.98
CA TRP A 761 -38.20 19.04 12.41
C TRP A 761 -37.78 17.56 12.41
N HIS A 762 -36.48 17.27 12.46
CA HIS A 762 -35.92 15.92 12.62
C HIS A 762 -35.68 15.58 14.10
N LYS A 763 -36.76 15.45 14.88
CA LYS A 763 -36.75 14.76 16.18
C LYS A 763 -37.10 13.28 16.02
N VAL A 764 -36.52 12.62 15.02
CA VAL A 764 -36.62 11.16 14.93
C VAL A 764 -35.60 10.63 15.93
N ASP A 765 -36.06 10.36 17.15
CA ASP A 765 -35.46 9.32 17.97
C ASP A 765 -35.57 8.05 17.14
N VAL A 766 -34.53 7.75 16.37
CA VAL A 766 -34.30 6.40 15.93
C VAL A 766 -34.18 5.64 17.23
N VAL A 767 -35.27 5.00 17.66
CA VAL A 767 -35.25 3.92 18.63
C VAL A 767 -34.46 2.83 17.95
N ALA A 768 -33.14 3.00 17.95
CA ALA A 768 -32.17 1.97 17.71
C ALA A 768 -32.51 0.91 18.74
N GLY A 769 -33.10 -0.16 18.23
CA GLY A 769 -33.53 -1.27 19.04
C GLY A 769 -32.39 -1.72 19.94
N ILE A 770 -32.82 -2.17 21.13
CA ILE A 770 -32.05 -2.80 22.20
C ILE A 770 -31.53 -1.78 23.24
N LYS A 771 -32.21 -1.76 24.41
CA LYS A 771 -31.75 -1.11 25.64
C LYS A 771 -30.25 -1.36 25.83
N SER A 772 -29.49 -0.30 26.12
CA SER A 772 -28.02 -0.32 26.28
C SER A 772 -27.50 -1.44 27.19
N GLU A 773 -28.28 -1.86 28.19
CA GLU A 773 -27.95 -3.01 29.05
C GLU A 773 -27.88 -4.35 28.31
N VAL A 774 -28.74 -4.58 27.32
CA VAL A 774 -28.76 -5.83 26.53
C VAL A 774 -27.61 -5.83 25.51
N TYR A 775 -27.25 -4.65 24.97
CA TYR A 775 -26.11 -4.48 24.09
C TYR A 775 -24.78 -4.79 24.81
N TRP A 776 -24.53 -4.17 25.97
CA TRP A 776 -23.33 -4.45 26.77
C TRP A 776 -23.30 -5.89 27.31
N ARG A 777 -24.45 -6.50 27.59
CA ARG A 777 -24.55 -7.92 27.96
C ARG A 777 -24.15 -8.84 26.81
N ASN A 778 -24.62 -8.58 25.58
CA ASN A 778 -24.27 -9.41 24.43
C ASN A 778 -22.80 -9.22 24.02
N ILE A 779 -22.28 -7.99 24.09
CA ILE A 779 -20.85 -7.72 23.89
C ILE A 779 -20.01 -8.44 24.94
N SER A 780 -20.37 -8.39 26.22
CA SER A 780 -19.59 -9.08 27.26
C SER A 780 -19.61 -10.60 27.08
N ILE A 781 -20.71 -11.20 26.61
CA ILE A 781 -20.77 -12.61 26.22
C ILE A 781 -19.87 -12.88 25.01
N PHE A 782 -19.93 -12.04 23.97
CA PHE A 782 -19.14 -12.21 22.75
C PHE A 782 -17.64 -12.06 23.03
N VAL A 783 -17.25 -11.05 23.81
CA VAL A 783 -15.88 -10.84 24.29
C VAL A 783 -15.43 -12.01 25.15
N GLY A 784 -16.29 -12.56 26.00
CA GLY A 784 -16.01 -13.76 26.77
C GLY A 784 -15.73 -14.98 25.89
N ILE A 785 -16.59 -15.25 24.91
CA ILE A 785 -16.42 -16.36 23.96
C ILE A 785 -15.16 -16.17 23.11
N ALA A 786 -14.94 -14.96 22.57
CA ALA A 786 -13.75 -14.63 21.80
C ALA A 786 -12.48 -14.79 22.64
N SER A 787 -12.50 -14.37 23.91
CA SER A 787 -11.37 -14.55 24.83
C SER A 787 -11.08 -16.03 25.10
N ILE A 788 -12.11 -16.87 25.23
CA ILE A 788 -11.94 -18.32 25.40
C ILE A 788 -11.36 -18.95 24.11
N ILE A 789 -11.84 -18.54 22.94
CA ILE A 789 -11.33 -19.02 21.64
C ILE A 789 -9.86 -18.59 21.46
N ILE A 790 -9.53 -17.33 21.74
CA ILE A 790 -8.16 -16.81 21.69
C ILE A 790 -7.28 -17.58 22.67
N LEU A 791 -7.75 -17.82 23.90
CA LEU A 791 -6.99 -18.58 24.88
C LEU A 791 -6.78 -20.04 24.42
N ALA A 792 -7.77 -20.67 23.82
CA ALA A 792 -7.67 -22.00 23.24
C ALA A 792 -6.66 -22.04 22.08
N ILE A 793 -6.68 -21.04 21.18
CA ILE A 793 -5.71 -20.89 20.09
C ILE A 793 -4.30 -20.65 20.64
N LEU A 794 -4.14 -19.84 21.68
CA LEU A 794 -2.84 -19.58 22.31
C LEU A 794 -2.29 -20.84 23.00
N ILE A 795 -3.14 -21.61 23.67
CA ILE A 795 -2.77 -22.90 24.27
C ILE A 795 -2.40 -23.90 23.17
N TRP A 796 -3.20 -23.97 22.10
CA TRP A 796 -2.93 -24.82 20.93
C TRP A 796 -1.60 -24.47 20.27
N ASN A 797 -1.35 -23.19 20.00
CA ASN A 797 -0.12 -22.71 19.39
C ASN A 797 1.10 -22.96 20.28
N ARG A 798 0.96 -22.79 21.60
CA ARG A 798 2.02 -23.15 22.56
C ARG A 798 2.32 -24.65 22.54
N ARG A 799 1.28 -25.49 22.49
CA ARG A 799 1.42 -26.94 22.39
C ARG A 799 2.09 -27.35 21.08
N LEU A 800 1.63 -26.81 19.96
CA LEU A 800 2.18 -27.07 18.62
C LEU A 800 3.66 -26.67 18.53
N LYS A 801 4.03 -25.50 19.08
CA LYS A 801 5.43 -25.07 19.14
C LYS A 801 6.32 -26.01 19.96
N SER A 802 5.81 -26.51 21.09
CA SER A 802 6.52 -27.48 21.91
C SER A 802 6.69 -28.83 21.20
N GLU A 803 5.69 -29.25 20.43
CA GLU A 803 5.68 -30.51 19.69
C GLU A 803 6.64 -30.46 18.49
N ILE A 804 6.71 -29.34 17.77
CA ILE A 804 7.69 -29.09 16.71
C ILE A 804 9.11 -29.10 17.27
N LEU A 805 9.38 -28.41 18.39
CA LEU A 805 10.69 -28.42 19.04
C LEU A 805 11.12 -29.81 19.52
N LEU A 806 10.17 -30.62 20.02
CA LEU A 806 10.41 -32.01 20.38
C LEU A 806 10.75 -32.86 19.15
N ARG A 807 10.03 -32.64 18.04
CA ARG A 807 10.26 -33.34 16.77
C ARG A 807 11.61 -32.98 16.15
N GLU A 808 11.99 -31.70 16.12
CA GLU A 808 13.30 -31.27 15.62
C GLU A 808 14.46 -31.85 16.44
N LYS A 809 14.33 -31.85 17.78
CA LYS A 809 15.32 -32.50 18.67
C LYS A 809 15.36 -34.01 18.46
N ALA A 810 14.22 -34.66 18.24
CA ALA A 810 14.15 -36.08 17.94
C ALA A 810 14.77 -36.39 16.57
N GLU A 811 14.55 -35.56 15.56
CA GLU A 811 15.13 -35.70 14.21
C GLU A 811 16.64 -35.49 14.21
N GLN A 812 17.16 -34.48 14.94
CA GLN A 812 18.61 -34.31 15.12
C GLN A 812 19.23 -35.50 15.86
N LYS A 813 18.58 -36.00 16.91
CA LYS A 813 19.04 -37.17 17.66
C LYS A 813 19.00 -38.45 16.80
N LEU A 814 17.97 -38.63 15.97
CA LEU A 814 17.85 -39.72 15.00
C LEU A 814 18.93 -39.65 13.92
N ARG A 815 19.25 -38.46 13.38
CA ARG A 815 20.32 -38.28 12.39
C ARG A 815 21.72 -38.61 12.96
N HIS A 816 21.96 -38.26 14.22
CA HIS A 816 23.21 -38.62 14.91
C HIS A 816 23.29 -40.14 15.16
N LEU A 817 22.22 -40.76 15.68
CA LEU A 817 22.13 -42.22 15.88
C LEU A 817 22.18 -43.04 14.58
N ALA A 818 21.72 -42.47 13.46
CA ALA A 818 21.78 -43.12 12.15
C ALA A 818 23.20 -43.15 11.55
N SER A 819 24.13 -42.30 12.02
CA SER A 819 25.47 -42.12 11.42
C SER A 819 26.65 -42.46 12.34
N HIS A 820 26.44 -42.52 13.66
CA HIS A 820 27.49 -42.81 14.64
C HIS A 820 27.08 -43.96 15.58
N ASP A 821 28.07 -44.69 16.08
CA ASP A 821 27.90 -45.72 17.10
C ASP A 821 27.62 -45.04 18.45
N PRO A 822 26.51 -45.36 19.13
CA PRO A 822 26.09 -44.66 20.35
C PRO A 822 27.01 -44.91 21.56
N MET A 823 27.84 -45.95 21.52
CA MET A 823 28.73 -46.33 22.62
C MET A 823 30.11 -45.68 22.50
N THR A 824 30.72 -45.70 21.30
CA THR A 824 32.07 -45.16 21.07
C THR A 824 32.08 -43.76 20.46
N GLY A 825 30.94 -43.27 19.93
CA GLY A 825 30.86 -42.01 19.23
C GLY A 825 31.54 -42.00 17.86
N LEU A 826 32.12 -43.13 17.42
CA LEU A 826 32.73 -43.28 16.10
C LEU A 826 31.66 -43.36 15.00
N PRO A 827 32.01 -43.03 13.75
CA PRO A 827 31.23 -43.42 12.58
C PRO A 827 30.76 -44.89 12.65
N ASN A 828 29.48 -45.12 12.35
CA ASN A 828 28.94 -46.48 12.24
C ASN A 828 29.18 -47.05 10.83
N ARG A 829 28.79 -48.32 10.62
CA ARG A 829 28.88 -49.00 9.32
C ARG A 829 28.32 -48.18 8.14
N SER A 830 27.22 -47.47 8.33
CA SER A 830 26.60 -46.68 7.25
C SER A 830 27.46 -45.48 6.85
N LEU A 831 27.97 -44.72 7.83
CA LEU A 831 28.82 -43.55 7.57
C LEU A 831 30.20 -43.95 7.03
N LEU A 832 30.74 -45.10 7.47
CA LEU A 832 31.98 -45.66 6.92
C LEU A 832 31.85 -45.96 5.43
N ILE A 833 30.78 -46.64 5.00
CA ILE A 833 30.55 -46.99 3.59
C ILE A 833 30.42 -45.73 2.73
N ASP A 834 29.74 -44.71 3.23
CA ASP A 834 29.62 -43.41 2.55
C ASP A 834 31.00 -42.74 2.37
N ARG A 835 31.80 -42.64 3.43
CA ARG A 835 33.16 -42.06 3.37
C ARG A 835 34.09 -42.84 2.46
N LEU A 836 33.99 -44.18 2.45
CA LEU A 836 34.74 -45.03 1.55
C LEU A 836 34.36 -44.79 0.08
N LYS A 837 33.07 -44.70 -0.26
CA LYS A 837 32.61 -44.37 -1.62
C LYS A 837 33.09 -42.99 -2.06
N GLN A 838 33.05 -42.00 -1.17
CA GLN A 838 33.58 -40.66 -1.44
C GLN A 838 35.09 -40.69 -1.70
N ALA A 839 35.84 -41.39 -0.84
CA ALA A 839 37.28 -41.56 -1.00
C ALA A 839 37.64 -42.24 -2.33
N MET A 840 36.95 -43.32 -2.69
CA MET A 840 37.14 -44.04 -3.96
C MET A 840 36.86 -43.13 -5.18
N SER A 841 35.77 -42.36 -5.17
CA SER A 841 35.43 -41.41 -6.24
C SER A 841 36.48 -40.29 -6.39
N HIS A 842 37.00 -39.79 -5.27
CA HIS A 842 38.02 -38.75 -5.25
C HIS A 842 39.39 -39.27 -5.69
N HIS A 843 39.77 -40.49 -5.31
CA HIS A 843 41.11 -41.03 -5.53
C HIS A 843 41.24 -41.80 -6.86
N SER A 844 40.13 -42.24 -7.47
CA SER A 844 40.11 -42.76 -8.85
C SER A 844 40.64 -41.76 -9.89
N ARG A 845 40.55 -40.45 -9.62
CA ARG A 845 41.01 -39.39 -10.55
C ARG A 845 42.45 -38.97 -10.34
N ASN A 846 43.02 -39.23 -9.16
CA ASN A 846 44.32 -38.69 -8.71
C ASN A 846 45.41 -39.77 -8.55
N ASN A 847 45.13 -41.02 -8.95
CA ASN A 847 46.05 -42.16 -8.92
C ASN A 847 46.70 -42.44 -7.54
N LYS A 848 45.94 -42.25 -6.46
CA LYS A 848 46.37 -42.45 -5.08
C LYS A 848 45.72 -43.71 -4.48
N ASN A 849 46.47 -44.45 -3.66
CA ASN A 849 45.97 -45.68 -3.03
C ASN A 849 45.18 -45.38 -1.74
N ILE A 850 44.18 -46.22 -1.47
CA ILE A 850 43.40 -46.24 -0.23
C ILE A 850 43.56 -47.64 0.37
N ALA A 851 43.63 -47.75 1.69
CA ALA A 851 43.57 -49.04 2.37
C ALA A 851 42.45 -49.07 3.42
N ILE A 852 41.80 -50.22 3.51
CA ILE A 852 40.88 -50.57 4.60
C ILE A 852 41.60 -51.54 5.49
N LEU A 853 41.69 -51.20 6.78
CA LEU A 853 42.15 -52.08 7.83
C LEU A 853 40.91 -52.51 8.60
N PHE A 854 40.58 -53.80 8.58
CA PHE A 854 39.52 -54.39 9.37
C PHE A 854 40.13 -55.01 10.61
N LEU A 855 39.67 -54.61 11.79
CA LEU A 855 40.27 -54.93 13.08
C LEU A 855 39.24 -55.65 13.94
N ASP A 856 39.69 -56.70 14.60
CA ASP A 856 38.89 -57.42 15.60
C ASP A 856 39.72 -57.67 16.85
N LEU A 857 39.12 -57.44 18.01
CA LEU A 857 39.80 -57.48 19.30
C LEU A 857 39.93 -58.91 19.83
N ASP A 858 41.18 -59.38 19.89
CA ASP A 858 41.49 -60.68 20.44
C ASP A 858 41.32 -60.70 21.97
N GLY A 859 40.44 -61.57 22.46
CA GLY A 859 40.20 -61.75 23.90
C GLY A 859 39.10 -60.86 24.49
N PHE A 860 38.43 -60.04 23.68
CA PHE A 860 37.34 -59.16 24.15
C PHE A 860 36.19 -59.92 24.84
N LYS A 861 35.81 -61.08 24.29
CA LYS A 861 34.79 -61.95 24.89
C LYS A 861 35.16 -62.41 26.31
N GLU A 862 36.42 -62.74 26.54
CA GLU A 862 36.90 -63.18 27.87
C GLU A 862 36.82 -62.03 28.89
N VAL A 863 37.05 -60.79 28.46
CA VAL A 863 36.87 -59.60 29.30
C VAL A 863 35.39 -59.44 29.69
N ASN A 864 34.47 -59.57 28.74
CA ASN A 864 33.03 -59.51 29.03
C ASN A 864 32.57 -60.63 29.96
N ASP A 865 33.01 -61.86 29.70
CA ASP A 865 32.60 -63.04 30.47
C ASP A 865 33.17 -63.00 31.91
N THR A 866 34.34 -62.37 32.11
CA THR A 866 35.02 -62.31 33.42
C THR A 866 34.61 -61.08 34.25
N PHE A 867 34.49 -59.91 33.64
CA PHE A 867 34.32 -58.63 34.36
C PHE A 867 32.97 -57.95 34.11
N GLY A 868 32.15 -58.50 33.21
CA GLY A 868 30.83 -57.99 32.84
C GLY A 868 30.86 -57.01 31.68
N HIS A 869 29.71 -56.87 30.99
CA HIS A 869 29.57 -56.04 29.80
C HIS A 869 29.89 -54.56 30.03
N ASP A 870 29.60 -54.01 31.21
CA ASP A 870 29.93 -52.60 31.52
C ASP A 870 31.44 -52.32 31.42
N VAL A 871 32.29 -53.29 31.79
CA VAL A 871 33.75 -53.19 31.69
C VAL A 871 34.23 -53.40 30.25
N GLY A 872 33.52 -54.23 29.48
CA GLY A 872 33.75 -54.34 28.04
C GLY A 872 33.40 -53.07 27.27
N ASP A 873 32.31 -52.39 27.64
CA ASP A 873 31.92 -51.11 27.04
C ASP A 873 32.97 -50.02 27.33
N GLU A 874 33.49 -49.98 28.56
CA GLU A 874 34.62 -49.10 28.93
C GLU A 874 35.87 -49.38 28.09
N LEU A 875 36.18 -50.66 27.87
CA LEU A 875 37.29 -51.08 27.03
C LEU A 875 37.11 -50.64 25.57
N LEU A 876 35.91 -50.77 25.01
CA LEU A 876 35.60 -50.33 23.65
C LEU A 876 35.73 -48.80 23.49
N ILE A 877 35.34 -48.03 24.50
CA ILE A 877 35.53 -46.57 24.51
C ILE A 877 37.03 -46.25 24.50
N GLN A 878 37.84 -46.83 25.40
CA GLN A 878 39.28 -46.56 25.43
C GLN A 878 39.99 -47.00 24.13
N ILE A 879 39.58 -48.12 23.53
CA ILE A 879 40.11 -48.58 22.24
C ILE A 879 39.75 -47.59 21.13
N SER A 880 38.53 -47.06 21.12
CA SER A 880 38.12 -46.05 20.15
C SER A 880 38.98 -44.77 20.24
N GLU A 881 39.30 -44.33 21.45
CA GLU A 881 40.16 -43.18 21.70
C GLU A 881 41.61 -43.42 21.23
N ARG A 882 42.17 -44.60 21.56
CA ARG A 882 43.51 -45.01 21.08
C ARG A 882 43.55 -45.04 19.55
N LEU A 883 42.60 -45.71 18.90
CA LEU A 883 42.52 -45.77 17.43
C LEU A 883 42.40 -44.39 16.78
N LEU A 884 41.60 -43.48 17.35
CA LEU A 884 41.49 -42.10 16.87
C LEU A 884 42.82 -41.35 17.00
N SER A 885 43.54 -41.51 18.12
CA SER A 885 44.85 -40.87 18.34
C SER A 885 45.92 -41.36 17.36
N LEU A 886 45.78 -42.59 16.85
CA LEU A 886 46.66 -43.19 15.86
C LEU A 886 46.32 -42.78 14.43
N SER A 887 45.09 -42.31 14.20
CA SER A 887 44.57 -41.89 12.89
C SER A 887 44.93 -40.45 12.56
N ARG A 888 45.05 -40.12 11.27
CA ARG A 888 45.17 -38.72 10.81
C ARG A 888 43.79 -38.11 10.62
N ASN A 889 43.72 -36.78 10.58
CA ASN A 889 42.48 -36.06 10.24
C ASN A 889 41.85 -36.48 8.89
N SER A 890 42.66 -37.01 7.96
CA SER A 890 42.20 -37.53 6.66
C SER A 890 41.70 -38.97 6.70
N ASP A 891 41.96 -39.69 7.78
CA ASP A 891 41.56 -41.09 7.96
C ASP A 891 40.20 -41.16 8.65
N THR A 892 39.55 -42.31 8.58
CA THR A 892 38.28 -42.53 9.28
C THR A 892 38.36 -43.81 10.06
N VAL A 893 38.19 -43.71 11.38
CA VAL A 893 37.97 -44.85 12.27
C VAL A 893 36.47 -45.02 12.44
N ALA A 894 35.96 -46.24 12.31
CA ALA A 894 34.57 -46.58 12.48
C ALA A 894 34.45 -47.84 13.33
N ARG A 895 33.37 -47.95 14.11
CA ARG A 895 32.98 -49.21 14.74
C ARG A 895 32.00 -49.93 13.82
N PHE A 896 32.36 -51.13 13.39
CA PHE A 896 31.59 -51.88 12.41
C PHE A 896 30.47 -52.70 13.06
N GLY A 897 30.74 -53.23 14.26
CA GLY A 897 29.80 -53.93 15.13
C GLY A 897 30.54 -54.66 16.24
N GLY A 898 29.92 -54.94 17.39
CA GLY A 898 30.55 -55.73 18.46
C GLY A 898 31.94 -55.20 18.87
N ASP A 899 32.95 -56.03 18.74
CA ASP A 899 34.39 -55.78 18.93
C ASP A 899 35.16 -55.46 17.63
N GLU A 900 34.45 -55.25 16.53
CA GLU A 900 35.02 -54.97 15.21
C GLU A 900 35.14 -53.47 14.93
N PHE A 901 36.33 -53.05 14.51
CA PHE A 901 36.64 -51.69 14.10
C PHE A 901 37.15 -51.69 12.66
N VAL A 902 36.94 -50.59 11.95
CA VAL A 902 37.49 -50.40 10.61
C VAL A 902 38.19 -49.06 10.54
N MET A 903 39.43 -49.06 10.06
CA MET A 903 40.17 -47.85 9.74
C MET A 903 40.31 -47.71 8.22
N LEU A 904 39.74 -46.63 7.68
CA LEU A 904 39.93 -46.19 6.31
C LEU A 904 41.12 -45.22 6.26
N ALA A 905 42.24 -45.70 5.73
CA ALA A 905 43.44 -44.90 5.53
C ALA A 905 43.48 -44.32 4.11
N THR A 906 43.52 -42.99 3.99
CA THR A 906 43.49 -42.30 2.69
C THR A 906 44.84 -41.65 2.34
N ASN A 907 45.03 -41.28 1.07
CA ASN A 907 46.28 -40.66 0.58
C ASN A 907 47.55 -41.50 0.82
N LEU A 908 47.51 -42.81 0.57
CA LEU A 908 48.69 -43.67 0.70
C LEU A 908 49.57 -43.56 -0.55
N ASN A 909 50.81 -43.09 -0.35
CA ASN A 909 51.78 -42.86 -1.43
C ASN A 909 52.70 -44.06 -1.66
N GLU A 910 52.85 -44.96 -0.69
CA GLU A 910 53.69 -46.16 -0.76
C GLU A 910 52.92 -47.42 -0.35
N SER A 911 53.22 -48.57 -0.98
CA SER A 911 52.52 -49.84 -0.72
C SER A 911 52.67 -50.32 0.75
N ASN A 912 53.73 -49.92 1.45
CA ASN A 912 54.02 -50.39 2.81
C ASN A 912 53.45 -49.49 3.93
N GLN A 913 52.77 -48.38 3.59
CA GLN A 913 52.23 -47.46 4.60
C GLN A 913 51.07 -48.05 5.40
N ALA A 914 50.21 -48.85 4.76
CA ALA A 914 49.11 -49.52 5.47
C ALA A 914 49.61 -50.56 6.49
N ALA A 915 50.70 -51.28 6.17
CA ALA A 915 51.36 -52.20 7.10
C ALA A 915 51.92 -51.47 8.32
N LYS A 916 52.61 -50.32 8.12
CA LYS A 916 53.11 -49.49 9.23
C LYS A 916 51.98 -48.99 10.16
N VAL A 917 50.82 -48.66 9.60
CA VAL A 917 49.65 -48.27 10.40
C VAL A 917 49.14 -49.46 11.21
N ALA A 918 49.03 -50.65 10.59
CA ALA A 918 48.62 -51.87 11.30
C ALA A 918 49.60 -52.26 12.43
N GLU A 919 50.91 -52.21 12.18
CA GLU A 919 51.95 -52.47 13.18
C GLU A 919 51.86 -51.51 14.36
N LYS A 920 51.62 -50.22 14.08
CA LYS A 920 51.44 -49.20 15.11
C LYS A 920 50.21 -49.48 15.98
N ILE A 921 49.10 -49.89 15.35
CA ILE A 921 47.87 -50.23 16.06
C ILE A 921 48.07 -51.48 16.93
N ILE A 922 48.69 -52.54 16.40
CA ILE A 922 48.96 -53.76 17.17
C ILE A 922 49.84 -53.46 18.38
N ALA A 923 50.89 -52.66 18.21
CA ALA A 923 51.79 -52.28 19.31
C ALA A 923 51.05 -51.47 20.39
N ASP A 924 50.28 -50.46 20.01
CA ASP A 924 49.58 -49.56 20.94
C ASP A 924 48.41 -50.24 21.66
N LEU A 925 47.69 -51.14 20.99
CA LEU A 925 46.61 -51.92 21.61
C LEU A 925 47.13 -53.09 22.45
N SER A 926 48.38 -53.51 22.29
CA SER A 926 49.01 -54.53 23.17
C SER A 926 49.36 -53.97 24.55
N ASP A 927 49.39 -52.65 24.73
CA ASP A 927 49.64 -52.02 26.02
C ASP A 927 48.43 -52.17 26.97
N PRO A 928 48.63 -52.47 28.27
CA PRO A 928 47.54 -52.72 29.20
C PRO A 928 46.49 -51.60 29.26
N PHE A 929 45.21 -51.99 29.32
CA PHE A 929 44.08 -51.08 29.54
C PHE A 929 43.73 -51.05 31.02
N VAL A 930 43.78 -49.87 31.62
CA VAL A 930 43.35 -49.66 33.00
C VAL A 930 41.86 -49.31 32.97
N LEU A 931 41.03 -50.28 33.35
CA LEU A 931 39.58 -50.15 33.43
C LEU A 931 39.15 -50.00 34.89
N SER A 932 37.91 -49.57 35.12
CA SER A 932 37.35 -49.32 36.45
C SER A 932 37.49 -50.48 37.45
N ARG A 933 37.55 -51.73 36.98
CA ARG A 933 37.58 -52.94 37.83
C ARG A 933 38.76 -53.88 37.59
N ALA A 934 39.55 -53.66 36.54
CA ALA A 934 40.66 -54.54 36.19
C ALA A 934 41.66 -53.85 35.26
N THR A 935 42.88 -54.37 35.22
CA THR A 935 43.82 -54.10 34.13
C THR A 935 43.81 -55.29 33.19
N VAL A 936 43.47 -55.05 31.92
CA VAL A 936 43.33 -56.12 30.91
C VAL A 936 44.29 -55.89 29.75
N ASN A 937 44.79 -56.98 29.17
CA ASN A 937 45.55 -56.96 27.93
C ASN A 937 44.70 -57.62 26.85
N VAL A 938 44.50 -56.92 25.73
CA VAL A 938 43.84 -57.46 24.54
C VAL A 938 44.79 -57.41 23.37
N GLY A 939 44.63 -58.34 22.43
CA GLY A 939 45.31 -58.27 21.14
C GLY A 939 44.39 -57.70 20.08
N VAL A 940 44.91 -57.54 18.86
CA VAL A 940 44.09 -57.18 17.70
C VAL A 940 44.55 -57.95 16.47
N SER A 941 43.59 -58.55 15.77
CA SER A 941 43.82 -59.19 14.47
C SER A 941 43.38 -58.22 13.37
N ILE A 942 44.28 -57.93 12.41
CA ILE A 942 44.04 -56.90 11.39
C ILE A 942 44.14 -57.48 9.96
N GLY A 943 43.08 -57.35 9.18
CA GLY A 943 43.09 -57.66 7.75
C GLY A 943 43.13 -56.39 6.91
N ILE A 944 43.93 -56.36 5.85
CA ILE A 944 44.17 -55.16 5.04
C ILE A 944 43.80 -55.38 3.58
N ALA A 945 42.85 -54.60 3.06
CA ALA A 945 42.52 -54.55 1.63
C ALA A 945 42.86 -53.19 1.01
N LYS A 946 43.40 -53.19 -0.21
CA LYS A 946 43.81 -51.99 -0.94
C LYS A 946 42.89 -51.71 -2.13
N TYR A 947 42.51 -50.46 -2.31
CA TYR A 947 41.91 -50.00 -3.56
C TYR A 947 43.01 -49.46 -4.50
N PRO A 948 43.00 -49.83 -5.80
CA PRO A 948 42.03 -50.70 -6.49
C PRO A 948 42.34 -52.21 -6.46
N GLN A 949 43.44 -52.63 -5.84
CA GLN A 949 44.02 -53.99 -5.96
C GLN A 949 43.09 -55.13 -5.50
N ASN A 950 42.30 -54.92 -4.45
CA ASN A 950 41.44 -55.94 -3.83
C ASN A 950 39.94 -55.70 -4.11
N GLY A 951 39.59 -54.81 -5.03
CA GLY A 951 38.20 -54.55 -5.41
C GLY A 951 37.92 -53.09 -5.80
N HIS A 952 36.83 -52.88 -6.54
CA HIS A 952 36.35 -51.56 -6.99
C HIS A 952 35.02 -51.14 -6.37
N ASP A 953 34.48 -51.93 -5.44
CA ASP A 953 33.27 -51.63 -4.67
C ASP A 953 33.60 -51.62 -3.17
N ALA A 954 32.95 -50.71 -2.44
CA ALA A 954 33.12 -50.55 -1.00
C ALA A 954 32.85 -51.85 -0.23
N THR A 955 31.82 -52.60 -0.63
CA THR A 955 31.42 -53.86 0.00
C THR A 955 32.47 -54.95 -0.25
N VAL A 956 33.01 -55.00 -1.48
CA VAL A 956 34.04 -55.97 -1.87
C VAL A 956 35.34 -55.72 -1.10
N LEU A 957 35.76 -54.46 -0.97
CA LEU A 957 36.97 -54.12 -0.23
C LEU A 957 36.85 -54.41 1.28
N ILE A 958 35.70 -54.10 1.88
CA ILE A 958 35.46 -54.41 3.29
C ILE A 958 35.48 -55.92 3.50
N LYS A 959 34.81 -56.69 2.64
CA LYS A 959 34.80 -58.16 2.71
C LYS A 959 36.20 -58.76 2.54
N ALA A 960 36.99 -58.25 1.59
CA ALA A 960 38.36 -58.71 1.39
C ALA A 960 39.26 -58.44 2.62
N ALA A 961 39.05 -57.31 3.30
CA ALA A 961 39.76 -56.99 4.53
C ALA A 961 39.30 -57.89 5.70
N ASP A 962 38.01 -58.17 5.81
CA ASP A 962 37.43 -59.09 6.80
C ASP A 962 37.96 -60.53 6.62
N ASP A 963 37.92 -61.06 5.40
CA ASP A 963 38.46 -62.39 5.06
C ASP A 963 39.96 -62.51 5.42
N ALA A 964 40.75 -61.45 5.19
CA ALA A 964 42.15 -61.39 5.57
C ALA A 964 42.35 -61.34 7.10
N MET A 965 41.47 -60.66 7.84
CA MET A 965 41.49 -60.61 9.31
C MET A 965 41.19 -61.99 9.90
N TYR A 966 40.21 -62.71 9.35
CA TYR A 966 39.91 -64.09 9.76
C TYR A 966 41.10 -65.04 9.55
N ALA A 967 41.87 -64.86 8.47
CA ALA A 967 43.10 -65.63 8.25
C ALA A 967 44.16 -65.37 9.32
N VAL A 968 44.29 -64.13 9.82
CA VAL A 968 45.16 -63.79 10.96
C VAL A 968 44.72 -64.51 12.23
N LYS A 969 43.40 -64.51 12.51
CA LYS A 969 42.85 -65.21 13.69
C LYS A 969 43.17 -66.71 13.68
N ALA A 970 43.17 -67.34 12.51
CA ALA A 970 43.53 -68.76 12.36
C ALA A 970 45.04 -69.03 12.55
N ASN A 971 45.90 -68.02 12.31
CA ASN A 971 47.35 -68.14 12.29
C ASN A 971 48.05 -67.61 13.55
N GLY A 972 47.34 -67.53 14.69
CA GLY A 972 47.94 -67.22 15.99
C GLY A 972 47.56 -65.87 16.60
N LYS A 973 46.68 -65.09 15.95
CA LYS A 973 46.14 -63.79 16.44
C LYS A 973 47.20 -62.70 16.64
N ASN A 974 46.78 -61.51 17.03
CA ASN A 974 47.66 -60.36 17.34
C ASN A 974 48.68 -60.01 16.23
N SER A 975 48.23 -60.02 14.99
CA SER A 975 49.08 -59.74 13.81
C SER A 975 48.26 -59.08 12.69
N TYR A 976 48.86 -58.89 11.52
CA TYR A 976 48.16 -58.40 10.34
C TYR A 976 48.44 -59.21 9.07
N GLN A 977 47.49 -59.20 8.14
CA GLN A 977 47.66 -59.82 6.81
C GLN A 977 46.99 -58.97 5.72
N PHE A 978 47.62 -58.92 4.54
CA PHE A 978 47.02 -58.34 3.34
C PHE A 978 46.11 -59.35 2.65
N ALA A 979 44.99 -58.88 2.10
CA ALA A 979 44.10 -59.70 1.29
C ALA A 979 44.81 -60.18 0.00
N ASP A 980 44.73 -61.49 -0.27
CA ASP A 980 45.30 -62.09 -1.46
C ASP A 980 44.62 -61.56 -2.74
N THR A 981 45.39 -61.40 -3.81
CA THR A 981 44.89 -60.95 -5.12
C THR A 981 44.26 -62.07 -5.95
N SER A 982 44.36 -63.32 -5.49
CA SER A 982 43.95 -64.54 -6.21
C SER A 982 42.48 -64.93 -6.02
N SER A 983 41.73 -64.25 -5.15
CA SER A 983 40.35 -64.62 -4.77
C SER A 983 39.26 -63.83 -5.51
N ILE A 984 39.62 -63.02 -6.52
CA ILE A 984 38.65 -62.26 -7.34
C ILE A 984 38.37 -63.01 -8.65
N SER A 985 37.75 -64.18 -8.56
CA SER A 985 37.01 -64.77 -9.68
C SER A 985 35.89 -65.69 -9.17
N SER A 986 34.75 -65.09 -8.85
CA SER A 986 33.42 -65.71 -8.90
C SER A 986 32.35 -64.64 -8.71
#